data_AF-A0A093YT90-F1
#
_entry.id   AF-A0A093YT90-F1
#
_cell.length_a   1.000
_cell.length_b   1.000
_cell.length_c   1.000
_cell.angle_alpha   90.00
_cell.angle_beta   90.00
_cell.angle_gamma   90.00
#
_symmetry.space_group_name_H-M   'P 1'
#
loop_
_entity.id
_entity.type
_entity.pdbx_description
1 polymer ?
#
loop_
_entity_poly.entity_id
_entity_poly.type
_entity_poly.pdbx_seq_one_letter_code
_entity_poly.pdbx_strand_id
1 'polypeptide(L)'
;MKSAEKTADIDMDDFEIVNGPDDSHDERPQQPAKGETGSQKRRKGTIYVEAHVKPDYTGSLAKITTKLEVIFRSQCIHAVELDHEMIGEDLYAECFFPDCLHSLKAVDIVGTDDDYPFILVESHTVEINVYSLQDGKAAKTQEALSLCGDAMLLPSVGFGNAFEGLIFDGDIKQKLVVFMTNLYNSSSTVNRLVLLSGPPGTGKTSLSIGLAQKLAIRLNKTFGETILLQLNAATLLSQYFGQSAVKIHSIFEALAAQSAETPDTLLVLLIDEIESLAASRETASARNEVHDAVRATNALLTGVDLVRTNANVLIICTSNLSDSLDAAFIDRCGRHIRIPQPALAARYEILRHSINGLIEREIIKKPKVPLPTFRNAEYRIPTDFKTAGYTLQSLAYKLEDTGPAGQVVSARWLSQLAETALADELEPNAPPCTVADALELMSRYVKEVTCENKGSKRSQGTVATEYDGSVKKRKLQLTAGSSLSPVRVTDAHLFGETRSADLEGRADECIATFGEMEAEGYERSPEDIDYIAEKVIDQWQFNGGCCCYEIIGSRLRDYVEHGTPMNRDVSKADLTKQGLGKYFIADGTTLGGTTVGAPPGSVGLSSEDLSEGVIASNCLYPDAAFCSFYRDIYLLPEAAMALKSPLDEPVISGPFSLYEGSFILEFLEPHPSRDATVLIRATYKHDHPLCKQGKGHPQAPPLHLHFNQSETFQVLQGQVATVEGWSVATTVYTREDGPHEIKPWVPHSFNPVPDSPEDTVVLVWAHPDDVDEMMDRVFFTNLLMYVSDVHEKKVSLNPFQIMLTQHVSATAMIWFPTATWLGPLRWWVPWKVQALFAAAGRLIGLTPMMKRYTSEEEFAEIQKTKRT
;
A
#
# COMPACT_ATOMS: atom_id res chain seq x y z
N MET A 1 -32.15 -13.89 -39.58
CA MET A 1 -32.27 -13.82 -38.11
C MET A 1 -31.60 -15.03 -37.49
N LYS A 2 -30.41 -14.83 -36.89
CA LYS A 2 -29.91 -15.59 -35.74
C LYS A 2 -29.37 -14.52 -34.77
N SER A 3 -29.45 -14.78 -33.47
CA SER A 3 -29.04 -13.83 -32.43
C SER A 3 -27.52 -13.66 -32.41
N ALA A 4 -27.06 -12.48 -31.98
CA ALA A 4 -25.66 -12.23 -31.70
C ALA A 4 -25.16 -13.10 -30.54
N GLU A 5 -23.90 -13.51 -30.60
CA GLU A 5 -23.16 -13.95 -29.42
C GLU A 5 -22.72 -12.73 -28.62
N LYS A 6 -22.69 -12.84 -27.28
CA LYS A 6 -22.15 -11.80 -26.43
C LYS A 6 -20.63 -11.79 -26.55
N THR A 7 -20.04 -10.60 -26.75
CA THR A 7 -18.69 -10.34 -26.23
C THR A 7 -18.71 -10.49 -24.72
N ALA A 8 -17.71 -11.16 -24.14
CA ALA A 8 -17.62 -11.32 -22.70
C ALA A 8 -17.22 -9.99 -22.04
N ASP A 9 -17.88 -9.64 -20.94
CA ASP A 9 -17.34 -8.72 -19.96
C ASP A 9 -16.15 -9.43 -19.28
N ILE A 10 -14.95 -8.83 -19.33
CA ILE A 10 -13.76 -9.35 -18.65
C ILE A 10 -13.71 -8.70 -17.27
N ASP A 11 -13.76 -9.51 -16.21
CA ASP A 11 -13.69 -9.02 -14.84
C ASP A 11 -12.24 -8.83 -14.38
N MET A 12 -12.01 -8.16 -13.25
CA MET A 12 -10.65 -7.80 -12.81
C MET A 12 -9.79 -8.98 -12.32
N ASP A 13 -10.35 -10.18 -12.21
CA ASP A 13 -9.65 -11.41 -11.85
C ASP A 13 -8.93 -12.09 -13.04
N ASP A 14 -9.30 -11.77 -14.29
CA ASP A 14 -8.75 -12.38 -15.52
C ASP A 14 -7.36 -11.79 -15.90
N PHE A 15 -6.40 -11.83 -14.98
CA PHE A 15 -5.02 -11.37 -15.16
C PHE A 15 -4.04 -12.49 -15.58
N GLU A 16 -4.41 -13.33 -16.56
CA GLU A 16 -3.43 -14.24 -17.17
C GLU A 16 -2.45 -13.49 -18.09
N ILE A 17 -1.15 -13.77 -17.93
CA ILE A 17 -0.10 -13.24 -18.79
C ILE A 17 -0.14 -13.97 -20.14
N VAL A 18 -0.66 -13.29 -21.16
CA VAL A 18 -0.66 -13.78 -22.54
C VAL A 18 0.78 -13.94 -23.03
N ASN A 19 1.25 -15.19 -23.07
CA ASN A 19 2.49 -15.54 -23.75
C ASN A 19 2.37 -15.26 -25.26
N GLY A 20 3.50 -14.97 -25.90
CA GLY A 20 3.55 -14.62 -27.33
C GLY A 20 3.05 -15.75 -28.26
N PRO A 21 2.75 -15.44 -29.54
CA PRO A 21 2.17 -16.41 -30.47
C PRO A 21 3.13 -17.57 -30.75
N ASP A 22 2.59 -18.80 -30.75
CA ASP A 22 3.28 -19.99 -31.23
C ASP A 22 3.54 -19.91 -32.74
N ASP A 23 4.81 -19.81 -33.14
CA ASP A 23 5.21 -20.01 -34.54
C ASP A 23 5.11 -21.50 -34.90
N SER A 24 4.20 -21.81 -35.81
CA SER A 24 3.78 -23.20 -36.07
C SER A 24 4.75 -23.98 -36.97
N HIS A 25 5.51 -24.90 -36.37
CA HIS A 25 6.16 -26.00 -37.08
C HIS A 25 5.86 -27.37 -36.42
N ASP A 26 5.49 -28.33 -37.27
CA ASP A 26 4.79 -29.57 -36.89
C ASP A 26 5.76 -30.73 -36.60
N GLU A 27 6.41 -30.68 -35.43
CA GLU A 27 7.09 -31.85 -34.84
C GLU A 27 6.61 -32.12 -33.41
N ARG A 28 6.30 -33.38 -33.11
CA ARG A 28 5.81 -33.79 -31.78
C ARG A 28 6.93 -33.69 -30.74
N PRO A 29 6.74 -33.02 -29.60
CA PRO A 29 7.70 -33.05 -28.51
C PRO A 29 7.93 -34.49 -28.02
N GLN A 30 9.15 -34.99 -28.15
CA GLN A 30 9.57 -36.18 -27.43
C GLN A 30 9.70 -35.82 -25.94
N GLN A 31 9.31 -36.74 -25.04
CA GLN A 31 9.49 -36.50 -23.61
C GLN A 31 10.99 -36.33 -23.31
N PRO A 32 11.40 -35.27 -22.56
CA PRO A 32 12.80 -35.08 -22.22
C PRO A 32 13.29 -36.24 -21.35
N ALA A 33 14.48 -36.73 -21.64
CA ALA A 33 15.10 -37.81 -20.87
C ALA A 33 15.40 -37.33 -19.44
N LYS A 34 15.24 -38.22 -18.45
CA LYS A 34 15.64 -37.94 -17.06
C LYS A 34 17.15 -37.69 -16.99
N GLY A 35 17.57 -36.45 -16.72
CA GLY A 35 18.99 -36.16 -16.53
C GLY A 35 19.37 -34.69 -16.29
N GLU A 36 18.65 -33.71 -16.85
CA GLU A 36 19.11 -32.31 -16.86
C GLU A 36 18.24 -31.38 -16.01
N THR A 37 18.75 -31.02 -14.83
CA THR A 37 18.17 -29.98 -13.97
C THR A 37 18.52 -28.58 -14.49
N GLY A 38 17.85 -28.14 -15.55
CA GLY A 38 17.93 -26.77 -16.03
C GLY A 38 17.40 -25.79 -14.99
N SER A 39 18.29 -24.99 -14.38
CA SER A 39 17.90 -23.93 -13.46
C SER A 39 17.09 -22.86 -14.20
N GLN A 40 15.77 -22.86 -14.01
CA GLN A 40 14.94 -21.71 -14.36
C GLN A 40 15.35 -20.54 -13.46
N LYS A 41 16.18 -19.64 -13.99
CA LYS A 41 16.39 -18.32 -13.38
C LYS A 41 15.04 -17.60 -13.31
N ARG A 42 14.44 -17.52 -12.12
CA ARG A 42 13.42 -16.51 -11.82
C ARG A 42 13.97 -15.16 -12.30
N ARG A 43 13.17 -14.43 -13.09
CA ARG A 43 13.51 -13.01 -13.37
C ARG A 43 13.49 -12.28 -12.03
N LYS A 44 14.47 -11.40 -11.82
CA LYS A 44 14.38 -10.39 -10.77
C LYS A 44 13.25 -9.42 -11.14
N GLY A 45 12.45 -9.02 -10.16
CA GLY A 45 11.48 -7.93 -10.36
C GLY A 45 12.19 -6.58 -10.49
N THR A 46 11.47 -5.56 -10.96
CA THR A 46 11.97 -4.19 -11.05
C THR A 46 11.37 -3.31 -9.97
N ILE A 47 12.24 -2.67 -9.16
CA ILE A 47 11.87 -1.56 -8.27
C ILE A 47 11.96 -0.27 -9.06
N TYR A 48 10.88 0.51 -9.07
CA TYR A 48 10.91 1.86 -9.65
C TYR A 48 11.21 2.90 -8.57
N VAL A 49 12.23 3.72 -8.83
CA VAL A 49 12.63 4.83 -7.95
C VAL A 49 12.42 6.15 -8.69
N GLU A 50 11.57 7.01 -8.14
CA GLU A 50 11.31 8.35 -8.68
C GLU A 50 12.11 9.39 -7.86
N ALA A 51 12.85 10.25 -8.55
CA ALA A 51 13.74 11.24 -7.95
C ALA A 51 13.42 12.65 -8.48
N HIS A 52 12.73 13.43 -7.65
CA HIS A 52 12.34 14.80 -7.94
C HIS A 52 13.48 15.76 -7.61
N VAL A 53 13.93 16.52 -8.60
CA VAL A 53 14.99 17.51 -8.52
C VAL A 53 14.45 18.88 -8.07
N LYS A 54 15.21 19.63 -7.26
CA LYS A 54 14.76 20.95 -6.77
C LYS A 54 14.58 21.96 -7.94
N PRO A 55 13.58 22.86 -7.90
CA PRO A 55 13.29 23.78 -9.01
C PRO A 55 14.42 24.75 -9.40
N ASP A 56 15.36 25.02 -8.48
CA ASP A 56 16.53 25.88 -8.66
C ASP A 56 17.78 25.14 -9.17
N TYR A 57 17.73 23.80 -9.28
CA TYR A 57 18.84 23.00 -9.78
C TYR A 57 19.00 23.15 -11.31
N THR A 58 20.12 23.75 -11.72
CA THR A 58 20.48 24.00 -13.13
C THR A 58 21.45 22.97 -13.72
N GLY A 59 21.73 21.88 -13.00
CA GLY A 59 22.65 20.83 -13.45
C GLY A 59 22.01 19.81 -14.40
N SER A 60 22.79 18.81 -14.79
CA SER A 60 22.32 17.75 -15.69
C SER A 60 21.62 16.62 -14.91
N LEU A 61 20.35 16.37 -15.22
CA LEU A 61 19.57 15.26 -14.66
C LEU A 61 20.29 13.91 -14.82
N ALA A 62 20.88 13.66 -16.00
CA ALA A 62 21.65 12.44 -16.27
C ALA A 62 22.83 12.23 -15.29
N LYS A 63 23.48 13.30 -14.82
CA LYS A 63 24.53 13.18 -13.79
C LYS A 63 23.98 12.78 -12.42
N ILE A 64 22.75 13.18 -12.08
CA ILE A 64 22.05 12.69 -10.90
C ILE A 64 21.67 11.21 -11.11
N THR A 65 21.13 10.84 -12.27
CA THR A 65 20.77 9.43 -12.58
C THR A 65 21.98 8.51 -12.43
N THR A 66 23.13 8.86 -13.02
CA THR A 66 24.36 8.06 -12.90
C THR A 66 24.84 7.97 -11.45
N LYS A 67 24.77 9.05 -10.65
CA LYS A 67 25.13 9.01 -9.22
C LYS A 67 24.21 8.08 -8.43
N LEU A 68 22.90 8.20 -8.61
CA LEU A 68 21.93 7.34 -7.94
C LEU A 68 22.10 5.86 -8.35
N GLU A 69 22.29 5.59 -9.64
CA GLU A 69 22.57 4.24 -10.14
C GLU A 69 23.84 3.63 -9.51
N VAL A 70 24.89 4.42 -9.30
CA VAL A 70 26.11 3.95 -8.61
C VAL A 70 25.81 3.62 -7.14
N ILE A 71 25.05 4.45 -6.42
CA ILE A 71 24.69 4.25 -5.01
C ILE A 71 23.81 3.01 -4.80
N PHE A 72 22.82 2.79 -5.67
CA PHE A 72 21.99 1.58 -5.63
C PHE A 72 22.76 0.32 -6.08
N ARG A 73 23.78 0.45 -6.94
CA ARG A 73 24.67 -0.68 -7.33
C ARG A 73 25.76 -1.00 -6.31
N SER A 74 26.20 -0.04 -5.49
CA SER A 74 27.27 -0.23 -4.50
C SER A 74 26.79 -0.87 -3.19
N GLN A 75 25.59 -1.47 -3.17
CA GLN A 75 24.94 -2.08 -2.00
C GLN A 75 24.79 -1.15 -0.78
N CYS A 76 25.00 0.17 -0.90
CA CYS A 76 24.86 1.07 0.25
C CYS A 76 23.40 1.19 0.70
N ILE A 77 22.45 0.98 -0.21
CA ILE A 77 21.02 0.86 0.06
C ILE A 77 20.67 -0.63 -0.05
N HIS A 78 20.43 -1.29 1.08
CA HIS A 78 20.15 -2.73 1.15
C HIS A 78 18.68 -3.07 0.92
N ALA A 79 17.78 -2.20 1.40
CA ALA A 79 16.32 -2.35 1.28
C ALA A 79 15.65 -0.98 1.07
N VAL A 80 14.41 -1.00 0.57
CA VAL A 80 13.54 0.18 0.43
C VAL A 80 12.11 -0.15 0.86
N GLU A 81 11.40 0.83 1.43
CA GLU A 81 9.95 0.80 1.67
C GLU A 81 9.25 1.61 0.56
N LEU A 82 8.06 1.19 0.12
CA LEU A 82 7.30 1.89 -0.92
C LEU A 82 6.69 3.19 -0.40
N ASP A 83 6.70 4.23 -1.25
CA ASP A 83 6.33 5.62 -0.97
C ASP A 83 7.08 6.31 0.20
N HIS A 84 8.03 5.62 0.85
CA HIS A 84 8.91 6.18 1.87
C HIS A 84 9.86 7.22 1.26
N GLU A 85 10.00 8.36 1.94
CA GLU A 85 10.90 9.44 1.53
C GLU A 85 12.32 9.15 1.98
N MET A 86 13.28 9.06 1.04
CA MET A 86 14.66 8.67 1.36
C MET A 86 15.57 9.85 1.75
N ILE A 87 15.04 11.08 1.76
CA ILE A 87 15.71 12.34 2.07
C ILE A 87 15.08 12.99 3.32
N GLY A 88 15.91 13.42 4.27
CA GLY A 88 15.49 14.16 5.46
C GLY A 88 16.51 14.07 6.60
N GLU A 89 16.23 14.77 7.70
CA GLU A 89 17.15 15.00 8.83
C GLU A 89 17.72 13.72 9.50
N ASP A 90 16.98 12.60 9.45
CA ASP A 90 17.36 11.29 10.00
C ASP A 90 17.78 10.27 8.88
N LEU A 91 17.91 10.69 7.61
CA LEU A 91 17.90 9.80 6.44
C LEU A 91 19.15 9.87 5.53
N TYR A 92 19.52 8.69 5.00
CA TYR A 92 20.76 8.42 4.26
C TYR A 92 21.06 9.39 3.10
N ALA A 93 20.07 9.82 2.32
CA ALA A 93 20.34 10.55 1.07
C ALA A 93 20.81 12.01 1.25
N GLU A 94 20.61 12.65 2.41
CA GLU A 94 21.16 13.98 2.70
C GLU A 94 22.69 13.99 2.73
N CYS A 95 23.33 12.84 2.96
CA CYS A 95 24.78 12.72 2.85
C CYS A 95 25.31 12.77 1.40
N PHE A 96 24.42 12.65 0.39
CA PHE A 96 24.81 12.50 -1.03
C PHE A 96 24.22 13.58 -1.96
N PHE A 97 23.04 14.15 -1.64
CA PHE A 97 22.32 15.08 -2.52
C PHE A 97 21.69 16.32 -1.84
N PRO A 98 22.28 16.91 -0.78
CA PRO A 98 21.61 17.91 0.07
C PRO A 98 21.07 19.12 -0.71
N ASP A 99 21.78 19.55 -1.76
CA ASP A 99 21.43 20.72 -2.57
C ASP A 99 20.64 20.40 -3.85
N CYS A 100 20.43 19.13 -4.22
CA CYS A 100 20.00 18.76 -5.57
C CYS A 100 18.59 18.14 -5.67
N LEU A 101 18.17 17.36 -4.67
CA LEU A 101 16.89 16.65 -4.69
C LEU A 101 15.86 17.30 -3.75
N HIS A 102 14.59 17.23 -4.15
CA HIS A 102 13.43 17.61 -3.34
C HIS A 102 12.70 16.38 -2.78
N SER A 103 12.76 15.24 -3.49
CA SER A 103 12.21 13.96 -3.04
C SER A 103 12.90 12.80 -3.78
N LEU A 104 13.04 11.66 -3.12
CA LEU A 104 13.59 10.40 -3.64
C LEU A 104 12.82 9.24 -3.00
N LYS A 105 12.08 8.47 -3.82
CA LYS A 105 11.19 7.40 -3.32
C LYS A 105 11.26 6.16 -4.18
N ALA A 106 11.22 4.98 -3.55
CA ALA A 106 10.73 3.78 -4.24
C ALA A 106 9.20 3.87 -4.32
N VAL A 107 8.61 3.70 -5.50
CA VAL A 107 7.19 4.01 -5.76
C VAL A 107 6.38 2.84 -6.32
N ASP A 108 7.04 1.76 -6.72
CA ASP A 108 6.42 0.65 -7.46
C ASP A 108 7.35 -0.56 -7.51
N ILE A 109 6.79 -1.75 -7.63
CA ILE A 109 7.51 -3.02 -7.80
C ILE A 109 6.78 -3.89 -8.83
N VAL A 110 7.53 -4.49 -9.76
CA VAL A 110 6.95 -5.20 -10.92
C VAL A 110 7.67 -6.52 -11.18
N GLY A 111 6.91 -7.62 -11.21
CA GLY A 111 7.42 -8.94 -11.60
C GLY A 111 7.88 -9.83 -10.44
N THR A 112 7.58 -9.45 -9.20
CA THR A 112 7.76 -10.21 -7.97
C THR A 112 6.57 -9.97 -7.05
N ASP A 113 6.11 -11.03 -6.37
CA ASP A 113 5.01 -10.99 -5.40
C ASP A 113 5.56 -10.76 -3.97
N ASP A 114 6.54 -9.86 -3.84
CA ASP A 114 7.25 -9.59 -2.58
C ASP A 114 6.46 -8.58 -1.72
N ASP A 115 5.34 -9.02 -1.13
CA ASP A 115 4.43 -8.25 -0.24
C ASP A 115 5.05 -7.82 1.12
N TYR A 116 6.38 -7.74 1.21
CA TYR A 116 7.10 -7.32 2.41
C TYR A 116 7.13 -5.78 2.51
N PRO A 117 7.04 -5.20 3.74
CA PRO A 117 7.17 -3.75 3.92
C PRO A 117 8.56 -3.22 3.54
N PHE A 118 9.57 -4.10 3.49
CA PHE A 118 10.92 -3.78 3.06
C PHE A 118 11.34 -4.68 1.90
N ILE A 119 11.47 -4.09 0.73
CA ILE A 119 11.91 -4.76 -0.49
C ILE A 119 13.44 -4.77 -0.51
N LEU A 120 14.06 -5.94 -0.54
CA LEU A 120 15.51 -6.08 -0.67
C LEU A 120 15.97 -5.62 -2.06
N VAL A 121 16.90 -4.66 -2.09
CA VAL A 121 17.43 -4.08 -3.34
C VAL A 121 18.23 -5.13 -4.12
N GLU A 122 18.99 -5.99 -3.43
CA GLU A 122 19.84 -6.99 -4.07
C GLU A 122 19.05 -8.06 -4.83
N SER A 123 17.83 -8.43 -4.41
CA SER A 123 17.01 -9.41 -5.16
C SER A 123 16.38 -8.84 -6.44
N HIS A 124 16.46 -7.52 -6.65
CA HIS A 124 15.74 -6.81 -7.71
C HIS A 124 16.67 -6.16 -8.75
N THR A 125 16.07 -5.59 -9.80
CA THR A 125 16.68 -4.57 -10.66
C THR A 125 16.10 -3.21 -10.32
N VAL A 126 16.94 -2.19 -10.10
CA VAL A 126 16.47 -0.83 -9.76
C VAL A 126 16.40 0.02 -11.02
N GLU A 127 15.22 0.59 -11.29
CA GLU A 127 14.99 1.53 -12.37
C GLU A 127 14.75 2.95 -11.83
N ILE A 128 15.73 3.84 -12.00
CA ILE A 128 15.73 5.18 -11.43
C ILE A 128 15.28 6.21 -12.49
N ASN A 129 14.28 7.02 -12.15
CA ASN A 129 13.67 8.03 -13.00
C ASN A 129 13.81 9.42 -12.37
N VAL A 130 14.82 10.17 -12.81
CA VAL A 130 15.11 11.53 -12.33
C VAL A 130 14.35 12.56 -13.16
N TYR A 131 13.62 13.46 -12.52
CA TYR A 131 12.81 14.47 -13.21
C TYR A 131 12.79 15.83 -12.47
N SER A 132 12.48 16.88 -13.22
CA SER A 132 12.11 18.20 -12.70
C SER A 132 10.71 18.57 -13.17
N LEU A 133 9.96 19.29 -12.35
CA LEU A 133 8.62 19.78 -12.71
C LEU A 133 8.72 21.00 -13.65
N GLN A 134 7.95 20.98 -14.72
CA GLN A 134 7.87 22.03 -15.74
C GLN A 134 6.75 23.02 -15.40
N ASP A 135 7.07 24.31 -15.42
CA ASP A 135 6.10 25.41 -15.34
C ASP A 135 6.01 26.10 -16.71
N GLY A 136 5.17 25.56 -17.59
CA GLY A 136 5.07 26.06 -18.96
C GLY A 136 4.11 25.31 -19.88
N LYS A 137 3.73 26.00 -20.95
CA LYS A 137 3.01 25.45 -22.11
C LYS A 137 4.03 25.03 -23.17
N ALA A 138 3.68 24.05 -24.00
CA ALA A 138 4.53 23.62 -25.11
C ALA A 138 4.76 24.79 -26.09
N ALA A 139 6.03 25.10 -26.37
CA ALA A 139 6.41 26.31 -27.10
C ALA A 139 6.04 26.30 -28.59
N LYS A 140 5.74 25.12 -29.15
CA LYS A 140 5.26 24.92 -30.53
C LYS A 140 4.28 23.75 -30.55
N THR A 141 3.09 23.99 -31.06
CA THR A 141 2.15 22.95 -31.47
C THR A 141 1.49 23.35 -32.78
N GLN A 142 1.15 22.36 -33.63
CA GLN A 142 0.33 22.57 -34.82
C GLN A 142 -0.96 23.36 -34.52
N GLU A 143 -1.36 24.29 -35.40
CA GLU A 143 -2.38 25.32 -35.11
C GLU A 143 -3.73 24.72 -34.65
N ALA A 144 -4.18 23.65 -35.30
CA ALA A 144 -5.46 23.01 -34.96
C ALA A 144 -5.46 22.29 -33.59
N LEU A 145 -4.29 22.03 -32.98
CA LEU A 145 -4.21 21.48 -31.63
C LEU A 145 -4.63 22.50 -30.55
N SER A 146 -4.69 23.80 -30.87
CA SER A 146 -5.28 24.83 -29.98
C SER A 146 -6.78 24.59 -29.67
N LEU A 147 -7.47 23.76 -30.47
CA LEU A 147 -8.82 23.29 -30.18
C LEU A 147 -8.88 22.34 -28.97
N CYS A 148 -7.74 21.78 -28.55
CA CYS A 148 -7.57 20.98 -27.33
C CYS A 148 -7.09 21.84 -26.13
N GLY A 149 -7.33 23.16 -26.19
CA GLY A 149 -6.94 24.10 -25.16
C GLY A 149 -5.44 24.35 -25.11
N ASP A 150 -4.91 24.48 -23.91
CA ASP A 150 -3.49 24.73 -23.65
C ASP A 150 -2.68 23.43 -23.67
N ALA A 151 -1.72 23.33 -24.60
CA ALA A 151 -0.77 22.23 -24.63
C ALA A 151 0.22 22.34 -23.47
N MET A 152 0.22 21.37 -22.55
CA MET A 152 0.90 21.44 -21.27
C MET A 152 2.09 20.48 -21.20
N LEU A 153 3.26 20.98 -20.82
CA LEU A 153 4.48 20.16 -20.71
C LEU A 153 4.45 19.33 -19.42
N LEU A 154 4.68 18.02 -19.54
CA LEU A 154 4.76 17.09 -18.42
C LEU A 154 6.20 16.62 -18.19
N PRO A 155 6.61 16.31 -16.94
CA PRO A 155 5.82 16.40 -15.70
C PRO A 155 5.62 17.86 -15.26
N SER A 156 4.39 18.30 -15.02
CA SER A 156 4.08 19.71 -14.72
C SER A 156 3.93 20.02 -13.24
N VAL A 157 4.35 21.23 -12.82
CA VAL A 157 4.07 21.78 -11.47
C VAL A 157 2.57 21.77 -11.18
N GLY A 158 1.73 22.13 -12.16
CA GLY A 158 0.27 22.20 -12.00
C GLY A 158 -0.42 20.86 -11.72
N PHE A 159 0.28 19.75 -11.90
CA PHE A 159 -0.20 18.39 -11.60
C PHE A 159 0.68 17.65 -10.57
N GLY A 160 1.50 18.38 -9.81
CA GLY A 160 2.21 17.82 -8.66
C GLY A 160 1.23 17.18 -7.67
N ASN A 161 1.56 15.97 -7.19
CA ASN A 161 0.76 15.14 -6.27
C ASN A 161 -0.65 14.73 -6.79
N ALA A 162 -0.99 15.00 -8.05
CA ALA A 162 -2.32 14.76 -8.60
C ALA A 162 -2.64 13.28 -8.87
N PHE A 163 -1.63 12.40 -8.88
CA PHE A 163 -1.81 10.94 -8.98
C PHE A 163 -1.80 10.27 -7.61
N GLU A 164 -1.00 10.82 -6.70
CA GLU A 164 -0.79 10.41 -5.32
C GLU A 164 -2.10 10.60 -4.51
N GLY A 165 -2.68 11.80 -4.55
CA GLY A 165 -3.93 12.14 -3.85
C GLY A 165 -5.21 11.49 -4.42
N LEU A 166 -5.11 10.72 -5.51
CA LEU A 166 -6.22 9.91 -6.00
C LEU A 166 -6.25 8.56 -5.28
N ILE A 167 -7.40 8.25 -4.69
CA ILE A 167 -7.63 7.07 -3.87
C ILE A 167 -8.74 6.24 -4.53
N PHE A 168 -8.44 4.96 -4.75
CA PHE A 168 -9.32 3.96 -5.36
C PHE A 168 -9.28 2.68 -4.53
N ASP A 169 -10.29 1.84 -4.68
CA ASP A 169 -10.29 0.50 -4.10
C ASP A 169 -9.41 -0.43 -4.97
N GLY A 170 -8.33 -0.96 -4.37
CA GLY A 170 -7.34 -1.78 -5.07
C GLY A 170 -6.40 -1.03 -6.01
N ASP A 171 -5.41 -1.75 -6.55
CA ASP A 171 -4.22 -1.22 -7.24
C ASP A 171 -4.47 -0.74 -8.68
N ILE A 172 -5.62 -0.11 -8.93
CA ILE A 172 -6.00 0.44 -10.24
C ILE A 172 -4.92 1.42 -10.75
N LYS A 173 -4.27 2.16 -9.84
CA LYS A 173 -3.18 3.10 -10.17
C LYS A 173 -1.94 2.38 -10.68
N GLN A 174 -1.37 1.46 -9.89
CA GLN A 174 -0.15 0.73 -10.23
C GLN A 174 -0.39 -0.14 -11.47
N LYS A 175 -1.46 -0.96 -11.48
CA LYS A 175 -1.81 -1.84 -12.61
C LYS A 175 -1.94 -1.07 -13.93
N LEU A 176 -2.44 0.17 -13.91
CA LEU A 176 -2.55 1.03 -15.10
C LEU A 176 -1.21 1.63 -15.53
N VAL A 177 -0.37 2.13 -14.60
CA VAL A 177 0.98 2.61 -14.92
C VAL A 177 1.85 1.49 -15.48
N VAL A 178 1.83 0.31 -14.87
CA VAL A 178 2.58 -0.89 -15.27
C VAL A 178 2.13 -1.38 -16.64
N PHE A 179 0.82 -1.51 -16.88
CA PHE A 179 0.28 -1.88 -18.20
C PHE A 179 0.73 -0.90 -19.28
N MET A 180 0.63 0.41 -19.04
CA MET A 180 1.03 1.41 -20.02
C MET A 180 2.54 1.47 -20.25
N THR A 181 3.35 1.31 -19.21
CA THR A 181 4.82 1.23 -19.35
C THR A 181 5.22 0.01 -20.19
N ASN A 182 4.59 -1.15 -19.95
CA ASN A 182 4.81 -2.36 -20.75
C ASN A 182 4.33 -2.22 -22.20
N LEU A 183 3.29 -1.43 -22.46
CA LEU A 183 2.77 -1.12 -23.81
C LEU A 183 3.78 -0.32 -24.67
N TYR A 184 4.66 0.47 -24.03
CA TYR A 184 5.75 1.19 -24.69
C TYR A 184 7.06 0.39 -24.75
N ASN A 185 7.36 -0.41 -23.71
CA ASN A 185 8.57 -1.23 -23.65
C ASN A 185 8.50 -2.50 -24.52
N SER A 186 7.31 -2.90 -24.98
CA SER A 186 7.10 -4.02 -25.90
C SER A 186 6.81 -3.54 -27.33
N SER A 187 7.28 -4.31 -28.33
CA SER A 187 6.92 -4.09 -29.75
C SER A 187 5.50 -4.63 -30.04
N SER A 188 4.52 -4.10 -29.30
CA SER A 188 3.14 -4.56 -29.35
C SER A 188 2.36 -3.94 -30.52
N THR A 189 1.41 -4.69 -31.07
CA THR A 189 0.42 -4.23 -32.06
C THR A 189 -0.85 -3.67 -31.41
N VAL A 190 -0.84 -3.49 -30.09
CA VAL A 190 -1.99 -3.08 -29.28
C VAL A 190 -2.21 -1.57 -29.38
N ASN A 191 -3.46 -1.16 -29.51
CA ASN A 191 -3.82 0.23 -29.71
C ASN A 191 -3.54 1.06 -28.44
N ARG A 192 -2.81 2.17 -28.59
CA ARG A 192 -2.58 3.15 -27.51
C ARG A 192 -3.80 4.07 -27.29
N LEU A 193 -4.98 3.45 -27.15
CA LEU A 193 -6.25 4.09 -26.81
C LEU A 193 -6.81 3.43 -25.55
N VAL A 194 -6.87 4.18 -24.45
CA VAL A 194 -7.41 3.74 -23.16
C VAL A 194 -8.75 4.43 -22.91
N LEU A 195 -9.77 3.67 -22.52
CA LEU A 195 -11.08 4.20 -22.12
C LEU A 195 -11.29 4.01 -20.61
N LEU A 196 -11.40 5.10 -19.86
CA LEU A 196 -11.81 5.12 -18.46
C LEU A 196 -13.31 5.43 -18.36
N SER A 197 -14.12 4.49 -17.91
CA SER A 197 -15.58 4.64 -17.82
C SER A 197 -16.11 4.46 -16.40
N GLY A 198 -17.22 5.11 -16.06
CA GLY A 198 -17.87 4.95 -14.75
C GLY A 198 -18.67 6.18 -14.33
N PRO A 199 -19.33 6.18 -13.17
CA PRO A 199 -20.19 7.29 -12.74
C PRO A 199 -19.50 8.67 -12.70
N PRO A 200 -20.26 9.78 -12.81
CA PRO A 200 -19.69 11.12 -12.65
C PRO A 200 -19.12 11.33 -11.24
N GLY A 201 -18.00 12.05 -11.14
CA GLY A 201 -17.35 12.36 -9.86
C GLY A 201 -16.41 11.28 -9.31
N THR A 202 -16.16 10.18 -10.02
CA THR A 202 -15.21 9.10 -9.63
C THR A 202 -13.75 9.37 -9.99
N GLY A 203 -13.36 10.62 -10.30
CA GLY A 203 -11.95 11.00 -10.52
C GLY A 203 -11.34 10.61 -11.88
N LYS A 204 -12.10 10.01 -12.82
CA LYS A 204 -11.59 9.55 -14.14
C LYS A 204 -10.65 10.54 -14.85
N THR A 205 -11.08 11.79 -15.03
CA THR A 205 -10.30 12.84 -15.71
C THR A 205 -9.00 13.15 -14.97
N SER A 206 -9.05 13.20 -13.64
CA SER A 206 -7.86 13.37 -12.79
C SER A 206 -6.92 12.18 -12.89
N LEU A 207 -7.44 10.94 -12.97
CA LEU A 207 -6.65 9.73 -13.20
C LEU A 207 -5.98 9.75 -14.58
N SER A 208 -6.66 10.24 -15.62
CA SER A 208 -6.03 10.43 -16.94
C SER A 208 -4.86 11.41 -16.90
N ILE A 209 -5.02 12.54 -16.21
CA ILE A 209 -3.98 13.57 -16.06
C ILE A 209 -2.81 13.04 -15.21
N GLY A 210 -3.10 12.41 -14.07
CA GLY A 210 -2.08 11.80 -13.20
C GLY A 210 -1.35 10.63 -13.87
N LEU A 211 -2.03 9.83 -14.70
CA LEU A 211 -1.40 8.79 -15.51
C LEU A 211 -0.46 9.41 -16.56
N ALA A 212 -0.87 10.48 -17.24
CA ALA A 212 0.01 11.20 -18.16
C ALA A 212 1.25 11.77 -17.45
N GLN A 213 1.07 12.35 -16.26
CA GLN A 213 2.16 12.83 -15.39
C GLN A 213 3.13 11.70 -15.02
N LYS A 214 2.62 10.53 -14.57
CA LYS A 214 3.46 9.38 -14.22
C LYS A 214 4.14 8.76 -15.44
N LEU A 215 3.48 8.68 -16.59
CA LEU A 215 4.11 8.17 -17.82
C LEU A 215 5.21 9.12 -18.32
N ALA A 216 5.05 10.44 -18.17
CA ALA A 216 6.13 11.40 -18.44
C ALA A 216 7.37 11.19 -17.54
N ILE A 217 7.18 10.69 -16.30
CA ILE A 217 8.28 10.33 -15.40
C ILE A 217 8.87 8.95 -15.76
N ARG A 218 8.02 7.92 -15.89
CA ARG A 218 8.43 6.52 -16.13
C ARG A 218 9.05 6.28 -17.52
N LEU A 219 8.69 7.09 -18.52
CA LEU A 219 9.18 6.97 -19.90
C LEU A 219 10.17 8.08 -20.29
N ASN A 220 10.73 8.83 -19.33
CA ASN A 220 11.66 9.95 -19.57
C ASN A 220 13.01 9.55 -20.23
N LYS A 221 13.30 8.23 -20.29
CA LYS A 221 14.44 7.65 -21.04
C LYS A 221 14.08 7.31 -22.49
N THR A 222 12.79 7.17 -22.77
CA THR A 222 12.23 6.80 -24.08
C THR A 222 11.78 8.03 -24.87
N PHE A 223 11.24 9.03 -24.16
CA PHE A 223 10.80 10.31 -24.71
C PHE A 223 11.44 11.44 -23.91
N GLY A 224 12.07 12.40 -24.60
CA GLY A 224 12.76 13.52 -23.97
C GLY A 224 11.81 14.62 -23.45
N GLU A 225 10.59 14.67 -23.99
CA GLU A 225 9.51 15.56 -23.58
C GLU A 225 8.17 14.81 -23.58
N THR A 226 7.19 15.31 -22.83
CA THR A 226 5.79 14.85 -22.91
C THR A 226 4.86 16.06 -22.97
N ILE A 227 3.86 16.04 -23.86
CA ILE A 227 2.85 17.08 -24.03
C ILE A 227 1.46 16.48 -23.78
N LEU A 228 0.70 17.11 -22.88
CA LEU A 228 -0.73 16.84 -22.68
C LEU A 228 -1.58 17.82 -23.49
N LEU A 229 -2.60 17.29 -24.16
CA LEU A 229 -3.65 18.02 -24.88
C LEU A 229 -5.01 17.59 -24.31
N GLN A 230 -5.86 18.52 -23.88
CA GLN A 230 -7.12 18.19 -23.20
C GLN A 230 -8.35 18.70 -23.97
N LEU A 231 -9.02 17.78 -24.67
CA LEU A 231 -10.24 18.02 -25.43
C LEU A 231 -11.48 17.62 -24.61
N ASN A 232 -12.30 18.58 -24.18
CA ASN A 232 -13.64 18.23 -23.68
C ASN A 232 -14.62 18.07 -24.86
N ALA A 233 -15.17 16.86 -25.00
CA ALA A 233 -15.99 16.43 -26.14
C ALA A 233 -17.32 17.20 -26.24
N ALA A 234 -17.98 17.46 -25.11
CA ALA A 234 -19.24 18.21 -25.05
C ALA A 234 -19.05 19.68 -25.46
N THR A 235 -17.94 20.28 -25.05
CA THR A 235 -17.55 21.66 -25.39
C THR A 235 -17.27 21.81 -26.88
N LEU A 236 -16.53 20.85 -27.49
CA LEU A 236 -16.27 20.88 -28.94
C LEU A 236 -17.56 20.83 -29.77
N LEU A 237 -18.48 19.93 -29.42
CA LEU A 237 -19.77 19.77 -30.12
C LEU A 237 -20.68 21.00 -29.98
N SER A 238 -20.79 21.55 -28.77
CA SER A 238 -21.64 22.71 -28.51
C SER A 238 -21.11 24.01 -29.13
N GLN A 239 -19.79 24.18 -29.23
CA GLN A 239 -19.19 25.34 -29.90
C GLN A 239 -19.17 25.24 -31.43
N TYR A 240 -19.03 24.03 -31.99
CA TYR A 240 -18.86 23.80 -33.43
C TYR A 240 -19.97 22.93 -34.05
N PHE A 241 -21.22 23.11 -33.61
CA PHE A 241 -22.38 22.40 -34.14
C PHE A 241 -22.46 22.46 -35.68
N GLY A 242 -22.53 21.31 -36.36
CA GLY A 242 -22.52 21.21 -37.82
C GLY A 242 -21.14 21.31 -38.49
N GLN A 243 -20.08 21.59 -37.71
CA GLN A 243 -18.67 21.60 -38.13
C GLN A 243 -17.79 20.64 -37.31
N SER A 244 -18.36 20.00 -36.28
CA SER A 244 -17.72 19.09 -35.33
C SER A 244 -16.81 18.07 -36.01
N ALA A 245 -17.33 17.33 -36.99
CA ALA A 245 -16.60 16.35 -37.78
C ALA A 245 -15.33 16.91 -38.46
N VAL A 246 -15.38 18.14 -38.98
CA VAL A 246 -14.24 18.79 -39.63
C VAL A 246 -13.19 19.19 -38.59
N LYS A 247 -13.63 19.68 -37.43
CA LYS A 247 -12.74 20.06 -36.32
C LYS A 247 -12.01 18.85 -35.74
N ILE A 248 -12.72 17.74 -35.51
CA ILE A 248 -12.15 16.46 -35.06
C ILE A 248 -11.08 15.98 -36.06
N HIS A 249 -11.40 15.96 -37.36
CA HIS A 249 -10.44 15.57 -38.40
C HIS A 249 -9.17 16.42 -38.35
N SER A 250 -9.32 17.76 -38.28
CA SER A 250 -8.17 18.67 -38.21
C SER A 250 -7.31 18.52 -36.94
N ILE A 251 -7.90 18.11 -35.81
CA ILE A 251 -7.16 17.79 -34.57
C ILE A 251 -6.30 16.54 -34.78
N PHE A 252 -6.87 15.47 -35.35
CA PHE A 252 -6.13 14.22 -35.58
C PHE A 252 -5.07 14.34 -36.70
N GLU A 253 -5.33 15.09 -37.77
CA GLU A 253 -4.31 15.43 -38.78
C GLU A 253 -3.16 16.22 -38.16
N ALA A 254 -3.46 17.22 -37.32
CA ALA A 254 -2.44 18.00 -36.63
C ALA A 254 -1.67 17.18 -35.57
N LEU A 255 -2.32 16.21 -34.92
CA LEU A 255 -1.67 15.28 -33.98
C LEU A 255 -0.73 14.31 -34.72
N ALA A 256 -1.15 13.81 -35.89
CA ALA A 256 -0.30 12.98 -36.75
C ALA A 256 0.91 13.75 -37.28
N ALA A 257 0.71 15.00 -37.71
CA ALA A 257 1.79 15.88 -38.17
C ALA A 257 2.76 16.21 -37.03
N GLN A 258 2.26 16.63 -35.86
CA GLN A 258 3.07 16.90 -34.67
C GLN A 258 3.88 15.67 -34.25
N SER A 259 3.28 14.49 -34.25
CA SER A 259 3.96 13.22 -33.94
C SER A 259 5.14 12.93 -34.87
N ALA A 260 5.01 13.25 -36.16
CA ALA A 260 6.07 13.07 -37.15
C ALA A 260 7.15 14.17 -37.09
N GLU A 261 6.80 15.38 -36.65
CA GLU A 261 7.74 16.48 -36.43
C GLU A 261 8.57 16.33 -35.13
N THR A 262 7.98 15.75 -34.09
CA THR A 262 8.60 15.55 -32.76
C THR A 262 8.49 14.09 -32.31
N PRO A 263 9.25 13.15 -32.92
CA PRO A 263 9.16 11.71 -32.62
C PRO A 263 9.62 11.36 -31.19
N ASP A 264 10.58 12.12 -30.65
CA ASP A 264 11.12 11.94 -29.30
C ASP A 264 10.23 12.55 -28.20
N THR A 265 9.08 13.12 -28.57
CA THR A 265 8.09 13.73 -27.66
C THR A 265 6.85 12.85 -27.57
N LEU A 266 6.47 12.44 -26.36
CA LEU A 266 5.22 11.71 -26.10
C LEU A 266 4.02 12.68 -26.16
N LEU A 267 3.08 12.43 -27.06
CA LEU A 267 1.86 13.23 -27.23
C LEU A 267 0.66 12.50 -26.61
N VAL A 268 0.13 13.05 -25.53
CA VAL A 268 -1.03 12.50 -24.81
C VAL A 268 -2.27 13.34 -25.12
N LEU A 269 -3.21 12.78 -25.89
CA LEU A 269 -4.52 13.37 -26.13
C LEU A 269 -5.54 12.82 -25.11
N LEU A 270 -5.93 13.64 -24.15
CA LEU A 270 -7.03 13.37 -23.23
C LEU A 270 -8.35 13.87 -23.85
N ILE A 271 -9.29 12.97 -24.13
CA ILE A 271 -10.65 13.31 -24.57
C ILE A 271 -11.66 13.04 -23.44
N ASP A 272 -12.15 14.09 -22.82
CA ASP A 272 -13.06 14.03 -21.67
C ASP A 272 -14.53 14.02 -22.12
N GLU A 273 -15.38 13.22 -21.49
CA GLU A 273 -16.83 13.07 -21.79
C GLU A 273 -17.14 12.53 -23.20
N ILE A 274 -16.39 11.51 -23.63
CA ILE A 274 -16.41 10.93 -24.99
C ILE A 274 -17.80 10.46 -25.45
N GLU A 275 -18.74 10.17 -24.55
CA GLU A 275 -20.16 9.88 -24.85
C GLU A 275 -20.88 11.00 -25.62
N SER A 276 -20.30 12.19 -25.68
CA SER A 276 -20.77 13.27 -26.54
C SER A 276 -20.43 13.01 -28.01
N LEU A 277 -19.20 12.58 -28.28
CA LEU A 277 -18.62 12.38 -29.62
C LEU A 277 -18.77 10.95 -30.16
N ALA A 278 -18.83 9.95 -29.28
CA ALA A 278 -18.88 8.52 -29.60
C ALA A 278 -20.24 7.90 -29.23
N ALA A 279 -21.32 8.67 -29.29
CA ALA A 279 -22.66 8.18 -28.97
C ALA A 279 -23.13 7.10 -29.98
N SER A 280 -23.67 6.00 -29.46
CA SER A 280 -24.44 5.01 -30.24
C SER A 280 -25.60 5.66 -30.99
N ARG A 281 -25.98 5.09 -32.14
CA ARG A 281 -27.00 5.64 -33.05
C ARG A 281 -28.37 5.74 -32.39
N GLU A 282 -28.67 4.80 -31.50
CA GLU A 282 -29.86 4.70 -30.68
C GLU A 282 -29.92 5.87 -29.67
N THR A 283 -28.79 6.13 -28.99
CA THR A 283 -28.66 7.26 -28.05
C THR A 283 -28.73 8.61 -28.77
N ALA A 284 -28.08 8.74 -29.93
CA ALA A 284 -28.15 9.93 -30.77
C ALA A 284 -29.57 10.17 -31.31
N SER A 285 -30.30 9.10 -31.64
CA SER A 285 -31.72 9.16 -32.05
C SER A 285 -32.63 9.68 -30.94
N ALA A 286 -32.36 9.31 -29.68
CA ALA A 286 -33.11 9.82 -28.53
C ALA A 286 -32.88 11.32 -28.26
N ARG A 287 -31.78 11.90 -28.75
CA ARG A 287 -31.41 13.33 -28.56
C ARG A 287 -31.85 14.25 -29.72
N ASN A 288 -32.45 13.74 -30.79
CA ASN A 288 -32.78 14.46 -32.04
C ASN A 288 -31.58 15.05 -32.84
N GLU A 289 -30.34 14.87 -32.40
CA GLU A 289 -29.12 15.46 -33.01
C GLU A 289 -28.36 14.47 -33.93
N VAL A 290 -29.05 13.40 -34.34
CA VAL A 290 -28.52 12.17 -34.97
C VAL A 290 -27.45 12.41 -36.05
N HIS A 291 -27.67 13.39 -36.91
CA HIS A 291 -26.88 13.56 -38.13
C HIS A 291 -25.53 14.25 -37.91
N ASP A 292 -25.38 15.13 -36.92
CA ASP A 292 -24.06 15.70 -36.59
C ASP A 292 -23.29 14.77 -35.66
N ALA A 293 -23.97 14.19 -34.65
CA ALA A 293 -23.38 13.19 -33.76
C ALA A 293 -22.76 12.01 -34.53
N VAL A 294 -23.50 11.37 -35.45
CA VAL A 294 -22.95 10.26 -36.25
C VAL A 294 -21.81 10.69 -37.19
N ARG A 295 -21.78 11.96 -37.65
CA ARG A 295 -20.64 12.48 -38.41
C ARG A 295 -19.42 12.68 -37.52
N ALA A 296 -19.61 13.17 -36.30
CA ALA A 296 -18.56 13.30 -35.29
C ALA A 296 -18.00 11.93 -34.89
N THR A 297 -18.84 10.92 -34.64
CA THR A 297 -18.40 9.53 -34.37
C THR A 297 -17.52 9.00 -35.51
N ASN A 298 -17.97 9.13 -36.77
CA ASN A 298 -17.20 8.65 -37.92
C ASN A 298 -15.86 9.40 -38.09
N ALA A 299 -15.83 10.71 -37.84
CA ALA A 299 -14.59 11.49 -37.86
C ALA A 299 -13.63 11.09 -36.73
N LEU A 300 -14.13 10.82 -35.53
CA LEU A 300 -13.37 10.32 -34.39
C LEU A 300 -12.75 8.95 -34.70
N LEU A 301 -13.54 8.00 -35.21
CA LEU A 301 -13.04 6.67 -35.61
C LEU A 301 -11.94 6.78 -36.66
N THR A 302 -12.12 7.63 -37.67
CA THR A 302 -11.13 7.89 -38.73
C THR A 302 -9.86 8.52 -38.17
N GLY A 303 -9.98 9.45 -37.23
CA GLY A 303 -8.85 10.10 -36.56
C GLY A 303 -8.05 9.17 -35.66
N VAL A 304 -8.73 8.30 -34.90
CA VAL A 304 -8.10 7.23 -34.11
C VAL A 304 -7.32 6.27 -35.02
N ASP A 305 -7.89 5.84 -36.14
CA ASP A 305 -7.21 4.97 -37.10
C ASP A 305 -6.01 5.68 -37.77
N LEU A 306 -6.07 7.00 -37.99
CA LEU A 306 -4.99 7.81 -38.57
C LEU A 306 -3.73 7.85 -37.68
N VAL A 307 -3.88 8.03 -36.37
CA VAL A 307 -2.74 8.11 -35.43
C VAL A 307 -2.35 6.75 -34.81
N ARG A 308 -3.06 5.67 -35.16
CA ARG A 308 -2.87 4.32 -34.58
C ARG A 308 -1.45 3.78 -34.71
N THR A 309 -0.75 4.13 -35.79
CA THR A 309 0.62 3.67 -36.08
C THR A 309 1.72 4.50 -35.40
N ASN A 310 1.36 5.63 -34.79
CA ASN A 310 2.35 6.58 -34.30
C ASN A 310 2.92 6.12 -32.95
N ALA A 311 4.23 5.85 -32.93
CA ALA A 311 4.92 5.25 -31.78
C ALA A 311 4.81 6.09 -30.50
N ASN A 312 4.75 7.42 -30.64
CA ASN A 312 4.76 8.42 -29.59
C ASN A 312 3.38 9.05 -29.29
N VAL A 313 2.28 8.47 -29.76
CA VAL A 313 0.92 8.98 -29.47
C VAL A 313 0.19 8.07 -28.48
N LEU A 314 -0.43 8.68 -27.48
CA LEU A 314 -1.35 8.07 -26.52
C LEU A 314 -2.70 8.82 -26.57
N ILE A 315 -3.81 8.09 -26.64
CA ILE A 315 -5.14 8.64 -26.45
C ILE A 315 -5.73 8.07 -25.16
N ILE A 316 -6.22 8.95 -24.29
CA ILE A 316 -6.97 8.57 -23.07
C ILE A 316 -8.37 9.20 -23.18
N CYS A 317 -9.41 8.38 -23.22
CA CYS A 317 -10.79 8.84 -23.25
C CYS A 317 -11.47 8.61 -21.89
N THR A 318 -12.28 9.56 -21.42
CA THR A 318 -13.15 9.36 -20.25
C THR A 318 -14.62 9.22 -20.68
N SER A 319 -15.41 8.43 -19.95
CA SER A 319 -16.86 8.41 -20.14
C SER A 319 -17.67 8.29 -18.85
N ASN A 320 -18.79 9.02 -18.77
CA ASN A 320 -19.78 8.83 -17.70
C ASN A 320 -20.87 7.80 -18.05
N LEU A 321 -20.98 7.38 -19.33
CA LEU A 321 -22.08 6.59 -19.86
C LEU A 321 -21.58 5.41 -20.72
N SER A 322 -20.87 4.46 -20.10
CA SER A 322 -20.32 3.24 -20.74
C SER A 322 -21.27 2.58 -21.73
N ASP A 323 -22.50 2.37 -21.28
CA ASP A 323 -23.54 1.57 -21.94
C ASP A 323 -24.15 2.27 -23.17
N SER A 324 -23.71 3.51 -23.47
CA SER A 324 -24.24 4.35 -24.54
C SER A 324 -23.26 4.60 -25.69
N LEU A 325 -22.02 4.11 -25.58
CA LEU A 325 -20.95 4.33 -26.56
C LEU A 325 -21.12 3.48 -27.83
N ASP A 326 -20.56 3.94 -28.95
CA ASP A 326 -20.54 3.20 -30.21
C ASP A 326 -19.59 2.00 -30.14
N ALA A 327 -20.07 0.83 -30.56
CA ALA A 327 -19.32 -0.42 -30.48
C ALA A 327 -18.01 -0.41 -31.29
N ALA A 328 -17.94 0.31 -32.42
CA ALA A 328 -16.73 0.40 -33.23
C ALA A 328 -15.68 1.35 -32.62
N PHE A 329 -16.07 2.19 -31.65
CA PHE A 329 -15.14 2.94 -30.81
C PHE A 329 -14.58 2.05 -29.70
N ILE A 330 -15.44 1.28 -29.01
CA ILE A 330 -15.01 0.32 -27.97
C ILE A 330 -14.03 -0.71 -28.53
N ASP A 331 -14.31 -1.27 -29.72
CA ASP A 331 -13.44 -2.21 -30.45
C ASP A 331 -12.03 -1.66 -30.76
N ARG A 332 -11.87 -0.33 -30.80
CA ARG A 332 -10.57 0.33 -31.00
C ARG A 332 -9.80 0.58 -29.69
N CYS A 333 -10.44 0.51 -28.53
CA CYS A 333 -9.80 0.72 -27.24
C CYS A 333 -8.90 -0.48 -26.90
N GLY A 334 -7.58 -0.29 -26.84
CA GLY A 334 -6.63 -1.32 -26.42
C GLY A 334 -6.77 -1.70 -24.95
N ARG A 335 -7.38 -0.84 -24.13
CA ARG A 335 -7.90 -1.18 -22.80
C ARG A 335 -9.15 -0.37 -22.48
N HIS A 336 -10.16 -1.03 -21.92
CA HIS A 336 -11.33 -0.41 -21.30
C HIS A 336 -11.27 -0.73 -19.81
N ILE A 337 -11.45 0.31 -18.96
CA ILE A 337 -11.34 0.22 -17.50
C ILE A 337 -12.60 0.84 -16.90
N ARG A 338 -13.20 0.14 -15.94
CA ARG A 338 -14.36 0.61 -15.18
C ARG A 338 -13.91 1.14 -13.83
N ILE A 339 -14.15 2.42 -13.58
CA ILE A 339 -13.90 3.07 -12.30
C ILE A 339 -15.21 3.09 -11.50
N PRO A 340 -15.34 2.31 -10.42
CA PRO A 340 -16.54 2.26 -9.60
C PRO A 340 -16.71 3.54 -8.74
N GLN A 341 -17.77 3.58 -7.94
CA GLN A 341 -17.87 4.50 -6.80
C GLN A 341 -17.05 3.94 -5.63
N PRO A 342 -16.44 4.78 -4.77
CA PRO A 342 -15.57 4.31 -3.70
C PRO A 342 -16.29 3.43 -2.67
N ALA A 343 -15.71 2.26 -2.38
CA ALA A 343 -16.13 1.38 -1.30
C ALA A 343 -15.63 1.90 0.06
N LEU A 344 -15.97 1.21 1.15
CA LEU A 344 -15.76 1.72 2.52
C LEU A 344 -14.32 2.18 2.81
N ALA A 345 -13.33 1.42 2.35
CA ALA A 345 -11.92 1.73 2.49
C ALA A 345 -11.53 3.02 1.77
N ALA A 346 -11.80 3.14 0.46
CA ALA A 346 -11.54 4.36 -0.29
C ALA A 346 -12.32 5.56 0.26
N ARG A 347 -13.57 5.40 0.72
CA ARG A 347 -14.33 6.49 1.35
C ARG A 347 -13.69 6.98 2.64
N TYR A 348 -13.17 6.08 3.48
CA TYR A 348 -12.42 6.46 4.67
C TYR A 348 -11.15 7.23 4.31
N GLU A 349 -10.34 6.68 3.39
CA GLU A 349 -9.06 7.29 3.04
C GLU A 349 -9.20 8.64 2.31
N ILE A 350 -10.21 8.82 1.45
CA ILE A 350 -10.50 10.14 0.84
C ILE A 350 -10.80 11.18 1.92
N LEU A 351 -11.64 10.84 2.91
CA LEU A 351 -11.98 11.75 4.00
C LEU A 351 -10.79 12.00 4.94
N ARG A 352 -9.98 10.98 5.22
CA ARG A 352 -8.72 11.09 5.98
C ARG A 352 -7.71 12.00 5.27
N HIS A 353 -7.55 11.84 3.96
CA HIS A 353 -6.68 12.68 3.13
C HIS A 353 -7.12 14.15 3.17
N SER A 354 -8.42 14.44 2.99
CA SER A 354 -8.95 15.80 3.14
C SER A 354 -8.74 16.39 4.54
N ILE A 355 -8.85 15.60 5.61
CA ILE A 355 -8.57 16.06 6.98
C ILE A 355 -7.07 16.30 7.19
N ASN A 356 -6.19 15.45 6.68
CA ASN A 356 -4.73 15.64 6.76
C ASN A 356 -4.30 16.91 6.02
N GLY A 357 -4.80 17.15 4.80
CA GLY A 357 -4.54 18.39 4.07
C GLY A 357 -5.09 19.66 4.75
N LEU A 358 -6.03 19.53 5.70
CA LEU A 358 -6.49 20.63 6.55
C LEU A 358 -5.69 20.77 7.87
N ILE A 359 -5.00 19.71 8.30
CA ILE A 359 -4.00 19.75 9.37
C ILE A 359 -2.72 20.44 8.87
N GLU A 360 -2.27 20.12 7.66
CA GLU A 360 -1.12 20.74 6.99
C GLU A 360 -1.32 22.25 6.76
N ARG A 361 -2.56 22.67 6.47
CA ARG A 361 -2.96 24.08 6.34
C ARG A 361 -3.27 24.77 7.68
N GLU A 362 -2.97 24.14 8.81
CA GLU A 362 -3.23 24.59 10.19
C GLU A 362 -4.69 24.94 10.54
N ILE A 363 -5.66 24.65 9.67
CA ILE A 363 -7.10 24.85 9.90
C ILE A 363 -7.62 23.88 10.97
N ILE A 364 -7.09 22.66 10.97
CA ILE A 364 -7.30 21.65 12.00
C ILE A 364 -6.00 21.50 12.80
N LYS A 365 -6.08 21.57 14.12
CA LYS A 365 -4.92 21.44 15.00
C LYS A 365 -4.30 20.04 14.89
N LYS A 366 -3.00 19.98 14.55
CA LYS A 366 -2.22 18.72 14.46
C LYS A 366 -2.42 17.85 15.71
N PRO A 367 -2.93 16.61 15.57
CA PRO A 367 -3.22 15.74 16.70
C PRO A 367 -1.95 15.16 17.31
N LYS A 368 -2.02 14.75 18.60
CA LYS A 368 -0.91 14.08 19.29
C LYS A 368 -0.55 12.70 18.72
N VAL A 369 -1.52 12.05 18.08
CA VAL A 369 -1.39 10.75 17.42
C VAL A 369 -1.95 10.93 16.01
N PRO A 370 -1.25 10.48 14.94
CA PRO A 370 -1.77 10.58 13.57
C PRO A 370 -3.13 9.92 13.40
N LEU A 371 -3.90 10.38 12.39
CA LEU A 371 -5.10 9.67 11.97
C LEU A 371 -4.69 8.29 11.39
N PRO A 372 -5.16 7.17 11.98
CA PRO A 372 -4.85 5.85 11.46
C PRO A 372 -5.39 5.69 10.04
N THR A 373 -4.72 4.88 9.21
CA THR A 373 -5.25 4.41 7.94
C THR A 373 -6.54 3.60 8.14
N PHE A 374 -7.28 3.28 7.09
CA PHE A 374 -8.49 2.44 7.17
C PHE A 374 -8.17 1.12 7.88
N ARG A 375 -7.14 0.41 7.39
CA ARG A 375 -6.59 -0.79 8.03
C ARG A 375 -6.30 -0.55 9.51
N ASN A 376 -5.49 0.46 9.86
CA ASN A 376 -5.12 0.72 11.25
C ASN A 376 -6.24 1.34 12.11
N ALA A 377 -7.43 1.59 11.54
CA ALA A 377 -8.65 1.95 12.26
C ALA A 377 -9.56 0.73 12.48
N GLU A 378 -9.46 -0.27 11.60
CA GLU A 378 -10.14 -1.57 11.66
C GLU A 378 -9.54 -2.45 12.76
N TYR A 379 -8.20 -2.62 12.80
CA TYR A 379 -7.48 -3.32 13.88
C TYR A 379 -7.54 -2.63 15.27
N ARG A 380 -8.25 -1.50 15.44
CA ARG A 380 -8.34 -0.79 16.73
C ARG A 380 -9.55 -1.25 17.54
N ILE A 381 -9.26 -2.06 18.56
CA ILE A 381 -10.19 -2.62 19.56
C ILE A 381 -11.35 -1.64 19.88
N PRO A 382 -12.63 -2.07 19.76
CA PRO A 382 -13.81 -1.21 19.98
C PRO A 382 -13.96 -0.54 21.35
N THR A 383 -13.08 -0.78 22.31
CA THR A 383 -13.14 -0.23 23.67
C THR A 383 -12.93 1.29 23.76
N ASP A 384 -12.44 1.96 22.70
CA ASP A 384 -12.37 3.43 22.64
C ASP A 384 -13.22 4.03 21.51
N PHE A 385 -14.54 3.98 21.74
CA PHE A 385 -15.58 4.62 20.91
C PHE A 385 -15.44 6.15 20.74
N LYS A 386 -14.39 6.79 21.27
CA LYS A 386 -14.15 8.24 21.17
C LYS A 386 -12.93 8.60 20.32
N THR A 387 -12.23 7.64 19.72
CA THR A 387 -11.13 7.95 18.80
C THR A 387 -11.64 8.64 17.52
N ALA A 388 -10.79 9.51 16.96
CA ALA A 388 -11.06 10.17 15.68
C ALA A 388 -11.16 9.15 14.52
N GLY A 389 -10.35 8.08 14.54
CA GLY A 389 -10.38 7.00 13.55
C GLY A 389 -11.74 6.29 13.52
N TYR A 390 -12.21 5.77 14.66
CA TYR A 390 -13.54 5.14 14.74
C TYR A 390 -14.67 6.11 14.36
N THR A 391 -14.58 7.38 14.77
CA THR A 391 -15.58 8.40 14.40
C THR A 391 -15.61 8.63 12.88
N LEU A 392 -14.46 8.65 12.22
CA LEU A 392 -14.30 8.79 10.78
C LEU A 392 -14.77 7.54 10.01
N GLN A 393 -14.46 6.34 10.48
CA GLN A 393 -14.96 5.06 9.94
C GLN A 393 -16.49 4.98 10.05
N SER A 394 -17.03 5.36 11.21
CA SER A 394 -18.48 5.44 11.44
C SER A 394 -19.16 6.51 10.56
N LEU A 395 -18.45 7.54 10.09
CA LEU A 395 -18.95 8.49 9.10
C LEU A 395 -18.90 7.89 7.68
N ALA A 396 -17.77 7.30 7.27
CA ALA A 396 -17.58 6.65 5.97
C ALA A 396 -18.56 5.48 5.72
N TYR A 397 -18.97 4.77 6.78
CA TYR A 397 -20.02 3.76 6.75
C TYR A 397 -21.41 4.38 6.46
N LYS A 398 -21.84 5.37 7.27
CA LYS A 398 -23.17 6.00 7.12
C LYS A 398 -23.39 6.62 5.74
N LEU A 399 -22.32 7.11 5.11
CA LEU A 399 -22.35 7.69 3.77
C LEU A 399 -22.70 6.70 2.66
N GLU A 400 -22.65 5.38 2.89
CA GLU A 400 -23.15 4.39 1.93
C GLU A 400 -24.67 4.49 1.77
N ASP A 401 -25.40 4.54 2.89
CA ASP A 401 -26.87 4.63 2.93
C ASP A 401 -27.42 6.05 2.73
N THR A 402 -26.63 7.09 3.01
CA THR A 402 -27.14 8.47 3.16
C THR A 402 -26.40 9.51 2.30
N GLY A 403 -26.23 9.24 1.00
CA GLY A 403 -25.76 10.25 0.06
C GLY A 403 -26.75 11.42 -0.15
N PRO A 404 -26.28 12.61 -0.57
CA PRO A 404 -27.13 13.78 -0.80
C PRO A 404 -28.34 13.48 -1.70
N ALA A 405 -29.53 13.84 -1.23
CA ALA A 405 -30.81 13.58 -1.92
C ALA A 405 -31.08 12.11 -2.33
N GLY A 406 -30.37 11.13 -1.75
CA GLY A 406 -30.45 9.72 -2.16
C GLY A 406 -29.67 9.39 -3.44
N GLN A 407 -28.74 10.25 -3.84
CA GLN A 407 -27.76 9.95 -4.89
C GLN A 407 -26.60 9.13 -4.33
N VAL A 408 -25.94 8.33 -5.18
CA VAL A 408 -24.74 7.57 -4.78
C VAL A 408 -23.59 8.55 -4.51
N VAL A 409 -22.92 8.38 -3.36
CA VAL A 409 -21.80 9.23 -2.95
C VAL A 409 -20.64 9.10 -3.92
N SER A 410 -20.13 10.24 -4.40
CA SER A 410 -18.99 10.31 -5.33
C SER A 410 -17.71 10.80 -4.66
N ALA A 411 -16.56 10.36 -5.16
CA ALA A 411 -15.24 10.77 -4.66
C ALA A 411 -15.05 12.30 -4.66
N ARG A 412 -15.54 13.00 -5.69
CA ARG A 412 -15.53 14.48 -5.79
C ARG A 412 -16.26 15.15 -4.62
N TRP A 413 -17.39 14.60 -4.17
CA TRP A 413 -18.14 15.17 -3.04
C TRP A 413 -17.50 14.82 -1.70
N LEU A 414 -16.93 13.61 -1.57
CA LEU A 414 -16.18 13.20 -0.38
C LEU A 414 -14.94 14.08 -0.14
N SER A 415 -14.13 14.34 -1.16
CA SER A 415 -12.92 15.15 -0.99
C SER A 415 -13.24 16.60 -0.56
N GLN A 416 -14.39 17.13 -0.99
CA GLN A 416 -14.91 18.45 -0.62
C GLN A 416 -15.65 18.48 0.72
N LEU A 417 -16.01 17.34 1.31
CA LEU A 417 -16.91 17.26 2.47
C LEU A 417 -16.33 17.96 3.71
N ALA A 418 -15.04 17.73 4.00
CA ALA A 418 -14.39 18.34 5.16
C ALA A 418 -14.32 19.87 5.04
N GLU A 419 -13.86 20.39 3.90
CA GLU A 419 -13.76 21.83 3.64
C GLU A 419 -15.14 22.50 3.69
N THR A 420 -16.14 21.90 3.05
CA THR A 420 -17.50 22.47 2.97
C THR A 420 -18.18 22.49 4.35
N ALA A 421 -18.06 21.42 5.13
CA ALA A 421 -18.67 21.34 6.47
C ALA A 421 -18.03 22.29 7.49
N LEU A 422 -16.72 22.55 7.38
CA LEU A 422 -16.05 23.57 8.20
C LEU A 422 -16.42 24.99 7.74
N ALA A 423 -16.55 25.23 6.43
CA ALA A 423 -16.87 26.55 5.88
C ALA A 423 -18.31 27.04 6.17
N ASP A 424 -19.29 26.15 6.39
CA ASP A 424 -20.67 26.55 6.76
C ASP A 424 -20.80 27.01 8.23
N GLU A 425 -19.96 26.47 9.12
CA GLU A 425 -20.15 26.59 10.58
C GLU A 425 -19.04 27.38 11.31
N LEU A 426 -17.83 27.50 10.75
CA LEU A 426 -16.74 28.28 11.35
C LEU A 426 -16.83 29.77 10.98
N GLU A 427 -16.51 30.64 11.93
CA GLU A 427 -16.41 32.08 11.68
C GLU A 427 -15.07 32.44 11.00
N PRO A 428 -15.00 33.51 10.18
CA PRO A 428 -13.74 34.00 9.64
C PRO A 428 -12.73 34.34 10.75
N ASN A 429 -11.54 33.74 10.69
CA ASN A 429 -10.50 33.80 11.72
C ASN A 429 -10.85 33.11 13.05
N ALA A 430 -11.76 32.13 13.05
CA ALA A 430 -11.91 31.20 14.16
C ALA A 430 -10.58 30.47 14.45
N PRO A 431 -10.26 30.15 15.72
CA PRO A 431 -9.04 29.42 16.06
C PRO A 431 -9.11 27.96 15.53
N PRO A 432 -7.95 27.33 15.24
CA PRO A 432 -7.90 25.97 14.71
C PRO A 432 -8.69 24.96 15.56
N CYS A 433 -9.65 24.29 14.91
CA CYS A 433 -10.49 23.29 15.56
C CYS A 433 -9.74 21.96 15.75
N THR A 434 -10.20 21.07 16.63
CA THR A 434 -9.62 19.73 16.74
C THR A 434 -10.20 18.79 15.68
N VAL A 435 -9.51 17.68 15.42
CA VAL A 435 -10.00 16.61 14.54
C VAL A 435 -11.39 16.10 14.99
N ALA A 436 -11.66 16.07 16.30
CA ALA A 436 -12.96 15.66 16.82
C ALA A 436 -14.07 16.68 16.52
N ASP A 437 -13.78 17.98 16.66
CA ASP A 437 -14.73 19.05 16.28
C ASP A 437 -15.04 18.99 14.78
N ALA A 438 -14.01 18.83 13.94
CA ALA A 438 -14.16 18.72 12.49
C ALA A 438 -15.04 17.54 12.08
N LEU A 439 -14.85 16.36 12.70
CA LEU A 439 -15.68 15.18 12.47
C LEU A 439 -17.12 15.37 12.97
N GLU A 440 -17.37 16.15 14.02
CA GLU A 440 -18.73 16.51 14.45
C GLU A 440 -19.41 17.44 13.43
N LEU A 441 -18.70 18.47 12.94
CA LEU A 441 -19.21 19.38 11.92
C LEU A 441 -19.54 18.65 10.61
N MET A 442 -18.65 17.79 10.12
CA MET A 442 -18.92 16.90 8.98
C MET A 442 -20.14 16.01 9.24
N SER A 443 -20.23 15.38 10.42
CA SER A 443 -21.37 14.56 10.82
C SER A 443 -22.69 15.33 10.99
N ARG A 444 -22.63 16.66 11.14
CA ARG A 444 -23.80 17.56 11.22
C ARG A 444 -24.24 17.98 9.82
N TYR A 445 -23.31 18.47 9.01
CA TYR A 445 -23.54 18.85 7.61
C TYR A 445 -24.20 17.71 6.80
N VAL A 446 -23.69 16.47 6.93
CA VAL A 446 -24.30 15.28 6.29
C VAL A 446 -25.73 15.05 6.74
N LYS A 447 -26.07 15.28 8.02
CA LYS A 447 -27.46 15.16 8.51
C LYS A 447 -28.35 16.24 7.94
N GLU A 448 -27.89 17.48 7.84
CA GLU A 448 -28.70 18.59 7.33
C GLU A 448 -29.03 18.38 5.84
N VAL A 449 -28.01 18.13 5.00
CA VAL A 449 -28.15 17.86 3.55
C VAL A 449 -29.03 16.63 3.24
N THR A 450 -29.08 15.64 4.15
CA THR A 450 -29.95 14.45 4.01
C THR A 450 -31.36 14.62 4.60
N CYS A 451 -31.58 15.55 5.53
CA CYS A 451 -32.87 15.75 6.17
C CYS A 451 -33.81 16.69 5.41
N GLU A 452 -33.30 17.78 4.82
CA GLU A 452 -34.13 18.81 4.17
C GLU A 452 -35.05 18.21 3.08
N ASN A 453 -34.53 17.24 2.32
CA ASN A 453 -35.28 16.60 1.22
C ASN A 453 -36.46 15.73 1.68
N LYS A 454 -36.58 15.36 2.96
CA LYS A 454 -37.75 14.62 3.48
C LYS A 454 -38.99 15.51 3.65
N GLY A 455 -38.87 16.84 3.59
CA GLY A 455 -39.99 17.77 3.68
C GLY A 455 -40.81 17.95 2.40
N SER A 456 -40.20 17.78 1.22
CA SER A 456 -40.74 18.29 -0.06
C SER A 456 -41.78 17.40 -0.76
N LYS A 457 -42.60 16.65 0.01
CA LYS A 457 -43.73 15.85 -0.51
C LYS A 457 -44.98 15.92 0.38
N ARG A 458 -45.57 17.11 0.51
CA ARG A 458 -47.01 17.21 0.86
C ARG A 458 -47.70 18.32 0.06
N SER A 459 -48.98 18.08 -0.23
CA SER A 459 -49.79 18.83 -1.19
C SER A 459 -50.19 20.23 -0.70
N GLN A 460 -50.53 21.10 -1.66
CA GLN A 460 -51.30 22.32 -1.41
C GLN A 460 -52.54 22.01 -0.55
N GLY A 461 -52.77 22.82 0.48
CA GLY A 461 -53.92 22.66 1.38
C GLY A 461 -53.80 23.56 2.61
N THR A 462 -54.64 24.59 2.67
CA THR A 462 -54.69 25.54 3.80
C THR A 462 -55.21 24.89 5.08
N VAL A 463 -54.45 24.98 6.18
CA VAL A 463 -54.86 25.62 7.44
C VAL A 463 -53.60 26.21 8.08
N ALA A 464 -53.66 27.46 8.53
CA ALA A 464 -52.63 28.03 9.38
C ALA A 464 -52.90 27.66 10.85
N THR A 465 -51.91 27.08 11.51
CA THR A 465 -51.81 27.02 12.97
C THR A 465 -50.39 27.40 13.34
N GLU A 466 -50.25 28.38 14.23
CA GLU A 466 -48.97 28.90 14.67
C GLU A 466 -48.21 27.83 15.48
N TYR A 467 -46.92 27.63 15.15
CA TYR A 467 -45.97 26.98 16.04
C TYR A 467 -44.63 27.73 15.99
N ASP A 468 -43.98 27.84 17.14
CA ASP A 468 -42.96 28.85 17.42
C ASP A 468 -41.68 28.72 16.55
N GLY A 469 -41.35 29.79 15.83
CA GLY A 469 -40.16 29.89 15.00
C GLY A 469 -38.93 30.30 15.81
N SER A 470 -38.35 29.37 16.57
CA SER A 470 -37.16 29.65 17.41
C SER A 470 -36.11 28.52 17.49
N VAL A 471 -35.85 27.79 16.40
CA VAL A 471 -34.65 26.93 16.30
C VAL A 471 -33.41 27.80 16.03
N LYS A 472 -32.83 28.36 17.10
CA LYS A 472 -31.57 29.11 17.02
C LYS A 472 -30.40 28.15 16.72
N LYS A 473 -29.71 28.31 15.58
CA LYS A 473 -28.39 27.65 15.33
C LYS A 473 -27.49 27.94 16.54
N ARG A 474 -27.12 26.91 17.30
CA ARG A 474 -26.18 27.03 18.42
C ARG A 474 -24.75 26.86 17.90
N LYS A 475 -24.07 27.97 17.65
CA LYS A 475 -22.63 27.96 17.34
C LYS A 475 -21.86 27.22 18.44
N LEU A 476 -20.96 26.34 18.04
CA LEU A 476 -20.16 25.51 18.95
C LEU A 476 -19.08 26.39 19.60
N GLN A 477 -19.06 26.47 20.94
CA GLN A 477 -17.94 27.08 21.65
C GLN A 477 -16.87 26.00 21.91
N LEU A 478 -15.75 26.11 21.19
CA LEU A 478 -14.58 25.24 21.34
C LEU A 478 -14.10 25.28 22.80
N THR A 479 -13.87 24.11 23.40
CA THR A 479 -13.44 23.99 24.80
C THR A 479 -11.95 23.70 24.92
N ALA A 480 -11.27 24.35 25.85
CA ALA A 480 -9.83 24.22 26.04
C ALA A 480 -9.48 22.90 26.75
N GLY A 481 -9.09 21.88 25.98
CA GLY A 481 -8.60 20.60 26.50
C GLY A 481 -7.28 20.75 27.28
N SER A 482 -7.17 20.03 28.39
CA SER A 482 -6.06 20.16 29.35
C SER A 482 -4.77 19.48 28.92
N SER A 483 -3.64 19.97 29.45
CA SER A 483 -2.30 19.44 29.19
C SER A 483 -2.04 18.15 29.97
N LEU A 484 -1.98 17.02 29.27
CA LEU A 484 -1.31 15.80 29.72
C LEU A 484 0.06 15.67 29.03
N SER A 485 1.04 15.11 29.75
CA SER A 485 2.46 15.00 29.38
C SER A 485 2.70 14.15 28.12
N PRO A 486 3.89 14.27 27.48
CA PRO A 486 4.28 13.43 26.37
C PRO A 486 4.73 12.05 26.86
N VAL A 487 4.16 11.00 26.27
CA VAL A 487 4.80 9.67 26.21
C VAL A 487 5.44 9.60 24.83
N ARG A 488 6.75 9.38 24.77
CA ARG A 488 7.43 9.07 23.50
C ARG A 488 7.12 7.62 23.15
N VAL A 489 6.46 7.40 22.02
CA VAL A 489 6.62 6.16 21.26
C VAL A 489 7.85 6.37 20.38
N THR A 490 8.78 5.44 20.41
CA THR A 490 10.01 5.51 19.61
C THR A 490 9.82 4.75 18.31
N ASP A 491 9.84 5.48 17.19
CA ASP A 491 10.11 4.86 15.90
C ASP A 491 11.54 4.29 15.93
N ALA A 492 11.62 2.97 15.81
CA ALA A 492 12.83 2.15 15.78
C ALA A 492 12.59 0.99 14.80
N HIS A 493 13.67 0.40 14.28
CA HIS A 493 13.66 -0.70 13.31
C HIS A 493 13.35 -0.32 11.83
N LEU A 494 14.07 0.68 11.30
CA LEU A 494 14.58 0.60 9.91
C LEU A 494 16.10 0.40 9.86
N PHE A 495 16.82 0.81 10.90
CA PHE A 495 18.27 0.69 11.05
C PHE A 495 18.61 0.25 12.49
N GLY A 496 19.90 -0.05 12.76
CA GLY A 496 20.39 -0.34 14.11
C GLY A 496 20.08 0.80 15.10
N GLU A 497 20.05 0.51 16.40
CA GLU A 497 19.42 1.32 17.46
C GLU A 497 20.04 2.71 17.73
N THR A 498 20.99 3.17 16.92
CA THR A 498 21.87 4.31 17.20
C THR A 498 21.57 5.48 16.24
N ARG A 499 21.21 6.65 16.77
CA ARG A 499 20.97 7.90 16.02
C ARG A 499 22.26 8.72 15.85
N SER A 500 22.21 9.77 15.04
CA SER A 500 23.27 10.78 14.94
C SER A 500 23.63 11.41 16.30
N ALA A 501 22.63 11.74 17.12
CA ALA A 501 22.82 12.22 18.48
C ALA A 501 23.49 11.19 19.42
N ASP A 502 23.35 9.89 19.15
CA ASP A 502 23.99 8.83 19.92
C ASP A 502 25.45 8.59 19.47
N LEU A 503 25.80 8.93 18.23
CA LEU A 503 27.19 9.04 17.76
C LEU A 503 27.90 10.23 18.40
N GLU A 504 27.25 11.41 18.41
CA GLU A 504 27.76 12.61 19.09
C GLU A 504 27.94 12.34 20.60
N GLY A 505 26.95 11.74 21.27
CA GLY A 505 27.06 11.37 22.69
C GLY A 505 28.19 10.40 23.01
N ARG A 506 28.46 9.41 22.14
CA ARG A 506 29.61 8.48 22.30
C ARG A 506 30.94 9.17 22.01
N ALA A 507 30.99 10.13 21.10
CA ALA A 507 32.16 10.96 20.88
C ALA A 507 32.44 11.82 22.12
N ASP A 508 31.43 12.44 22.71
CA ASP A 508 31.51 13.18 23.98
C ASP A 508 32.01 12.30 25.14
N GLU A 509 31.52 11.06 25.30
CA GLU A 509 32.02 10.11 26.31
C GLU A 509 33.51 9.79 26.12
N CYS A 510 33.96 9.62 24.87
CA CYS A 510 35.38 9.42 24.55
C CYS A 510 36.21 10.69 24.81
N ILE A 511 35.73 11.86 24.38
CA ILE A 511 36.37 13.18 24.58
C ILE A 511 36.52 13.51 26.07
N ALA A 512 35.52 13.17 26.88
CA ALA A 512 35.53 13.33 28.34
C ALA A 512 36.58 12.43 28.99
N THR A 513 36.70 11.17 28.55
CA THR A 513 37.73 10.22 29.03
C THR A 513 39.15 10.78 28.80
N PHE A 514 39.42 11.33 27.60
CA PHE A 514 40.68 12.01 27.34
C PHE A 514 40.86 13.31 28.16
N GLY A 515 39.77 14.01 28.50
CA GLY A 515 39.79 15.21 29.34
C GLY A 515 40.18 14.93 30.80
N GLU A 516 39.80 13.77 31.33
CA GLU A 516 40.29 13.31 32.64
C GLU A 516 41.79 12.99 32.59
N MET A 517 42.29 12.41 31.49
CA MET A 517 43.72 12.15 31.29
C MET A 517 44.55 13.43 31.12
N GLU A 518 44.02 14.46 30.45
CA GLU A 518 44.64 15.79 30.39
C GLU A 518 44.75 16.44 31.78
N ALA A 519 43.75 16.25 32.65
CA ALA A 519 43.81 16.72 34.03
C ALA A 519 44.88 15.99 34.88
N GLU A 520 45.29 14.78 34.48
CA GLU A 520 46.45 14.07 35.05
C GLU A 520 47.79 14.40 34.37
N GLY A 521 47.79 15.25 33.32
CA GLY A 521 48.99 15.77 32.67
C GLY A 521 49.33 15.18 31.29
N TYR A 522 48.35 14.57 30.62
CA TYR A 522 48.45 14.18 29.20
C TYR A 522 48.33 15.41 28.27
N GLU A 523 48.93 15.36 27.08
CA GLU A 523 48.72 16.33 25.99
C GLU A 523 48.16 15.58 24.77
N ARG A 524 46.99 15.98 24.26
CA ARG A 524 46.37 15.33 23.08
C ARG A 524 47.20 15.52 21.81
N SER A 525 47.24 14.47 21.00
CA SER A 525 47.81 14.41 19.66
C SER A 525 46.72 14.41 18.58
N PRO A 526 47.04 14.77 17.32
CA PRO A 526 46.12 14.55 16.19
C PRO A 526 45.71 13.07 16.03
N GLU A 527 46.62 12.15 16.33
CA GLU A 527 46.37 10.70 16.30
C GLU A 527 45.26 10.25 17.27
N ASP A 528 45.02 10.98 18.38
CA ASP A 528 43.92 10.69 19.30
C ASP A 528 42.54 11.00 18.68
N ILE A 529 42.46 11.95 17.74
CA ILE A 529 41.22 12.32 17.05
C ILE A 529 40.80 11.20 16.09
N ASP A 530 41.76 10.67 15.31
CA ASP A 530 41.53 9.51 14.46
C ASP A 530 41.18 8.27 15.30
N TYR A 531 41.85 8.03 16.44
CA TYR A 531 41.53 6.92 17.35
C TYR A 531 40.10 7.01 17.93
N ILE A 532 39.63 8.21 18.33
CA ILE A 532 38.24 8.42 18.76
C ILE A 532 37.26 8.15 17.60
N ALA A 533 37.59 8.62 16.39
CA ALA A 533 36.75 8.41 15.22
C ALA A 533 36.63 6.92 14.85
N GLU A 534 37.74 6.19 14.78
CA GLU A 534 37.77 4.74 14.54
C GLU A 534 37.00 3.98 15.63
N LYS A 535 37.21 4.32 16.92
CA LYS A 535 36.50 3.69 18.05
C LYS A 535 34.98 3.76 17.95
N VAL A 536 34.46 4.90 17.55
CA VAL A 536 33.01 5.13 17.42
C VAL A 536 32.48 4.47 16.14
N ILE A 537 33.27 4.47 15.05
CA ILE A 537 32.93 3.76 13.80
C ILE A 537 32.88 2.23 14.00
N ASP A 538 33.84 1.64 14.70
CA ASP A 538 33.86 0.21 15.02
C ASP A 538 32.59 -0.20 15.79
N GLN A 539 32.20 0.59 16.78
CA GLN A 539 30.97 0.35 17.53
C GLN A 539 29.70 0.57 16.69
N TRP A 540 29.72 1.53 15.76
CA TRP A 540 28.62 1.76 14.81
C TRP A 540 28.44 0.58 13.86
N GLN A 541 29.54 0.04 13.30
CA GLN A 541 29.51 -1.15 12.46
C GLN A 541 29.07 -2.39 13.25
N PHE A 542 29.59 -2.58 14.48
CA PHE A 542 29.18 -3.67 15.38
C PHE A 542 27.68 -3.62 15.72
N ASN A 543 27.09 -2.42 15.81
CA ASN A 543 25.66 -2.20 16.03
C ASN A 543 24.80 -2.26 14.75
N GLY A 544 25.36 -2.63 13.58
CA GLY A 544 24.62 -2.74 12.33
C GLY A 544 24.34 -1.42 11.60
N GLY A 545 25.15 -0.38 11.83
CA GLY A 545 25.11 0.88 11.09
C GLY A 545 25.61 0.77 9.65
N CYS A 546 25.27 1.73 8.79
CA CYS A 546 25.58 1.64 7.36
C CYS A 546 27.09 1.61 7.03
N CYS A 547 27.45 1.00 5.90
CA CYS A 547 28.79 0.98 5.30
C CYS A 547 29.29 2.37 4.80
N CYS A 548 28.60 3.43 5.21
CA CYS A 548 28.82 4.85 4.93
C CYS A 548 30.01 5.47 5.71
N TYR A 549 30.91 4.62 6.22
CA TYR A 549 31.81 4.94 7.34
C TYR A 549 32.85 6.03 7.04
N GLU A 550 33.33 6.15 5.79
CA GLU A 550 34.28 7.21 5.41
C GLU A 550 33.67 8.62 5.58
N ILE A 551 32.39 8.78 5.23
CA ILE A 551 31.66 10.05 5.32
C ILE A 551 31.30 10.36 6.77
N ILE A 552 30.85 9.35 7.53
CA ILE A 552 30.60 9.49 8.98
C ILE A 552 31.91 9.87 9.68
N GLY A 553 33.01 9.17 9.42
CA GLY A 553 34.31 9.46 10.01
C GLY A 553 34.86 10.84 9.67
N SER A 554 34.59 11.36 8.47
CA SER A 554 34.94 12.75 8.13
C SER A 554 34.14 13.75 8.98
N ARG A 555 32.81 13.59 9.10
CA ARG A 555 31.98 14.47 9.95
C ARG A 555 32.30 14.30 11.44
N LEU A 556 32.72 13.11 11.85
CA LEU A 556 33.04 12.80 13.23
C LEU A 556 34.38 13.43 13.63
N ARG A 557 35.36 13.50 12.72
CA ARG A 557 36.57 14.33 12.90
C ARG A 557 36.22 15.82 13.02
N ASP A 558 35.38 16.37 12.13
CA ASP A 558 34.90 17.76 12.25
C ASP A 558 34.18 18.03 13.59
N TYR A 559 33.47 17.04 14.14
CA TYR A 559 32.85 17.12 15.46
C TYR A 559 33.89 17.09 16.59
N VAL A 560 34.79 16.11 16.60
CA VAL A 560 35.80 15.91 17.67
C VAL A 560 36.85 17.03 17.67
N GLU A 561 37.26 17.54 16.52
CA GLU A 561 38.29 18.58 16.39
C GLU A 561 37.73 20.01 16.53
N HIS A 562 36.48 20.26 16.12
CA HIS A 562 35.93 21.62 16.03
C HIS A 562 34.59 21.83 16.75
N GLY A 563 34.02 20.81 17.40
CA GLY A 563 32.71 20.88 18.04
C GLY A 563 31.57 21.20 17.05
N THR A 564 31.75 20.85 15.77
CA THR A 564 30.74 21.10 14.73
C THR A 564 29.72 19.96 14.72
N PRO A 565 28.43 20.20 15.04
CA PRO A 565 27.41 19.15 15.02
C PRO A 565 27.33 18.42 13.68
N MET A 566 27.18 17.10 13.73
CA MET A 566 27.10 16.21 12.58
C MET A 566 25.82 16.44 11.77
N ASN A 567 24.78 16.98 12.43
CA ASN A 567 23.57 17.52 11.82
C ASN A 567 23.61 19.06 11.80
N ARG A 568 23.40 19.69 10.63
CA ARG A 568 23.60 21.14 10.42
C ARG A 568 22.28 21.89 10.16
N ASP A 569 21.64 22.28 11.25
CA ASP A 569 20.56 23.26 11.23
C ASP A 569 21.15 24.69 11.04
N VAL A 570 21.34 25.13 9.78
CA VAL A 570 22.03 26.39 9.45
C VAL A 570 21.10 27.60 9.63
N SER A 571 20.89 27.95 10.91
CA SER A 571 20.35 29.24 11.34
C SER A 571 21.08 30.41 10.67
N LYS A 572 20.33 31.25 9.95
CA LYS A 572 20.84 32.51 9.36
C LYS A 572 21.37 33.51 10.40
N ALA A 573 21.12 33.32 11.69
CA ALA A 573 21.60 34.23 12.74
C ALA A 573 23.08 34.02 13.09
N ASP A 574 23.57 32.78 13.05
CA ASP A 574 24.84 32.41 13.69
C ASP A 574 26.06 32.58 12.76
N LEU A 575 25.84 32.58 11.44
CA LEU A 575 26.79 33.07 10.44
C LEU A 575 27.28 34.50 10.73
N THR A 576 26.46 35.32 11.40
CA THR A 576 26.82 36.69 11.82
C THR A 576 27.72 36.75 13.06
N LYS A 577 27.83 35.67 13.85
CA LYS A 577 28.60 35.65 15.11
C LYS A 577 30.01 35.08 14.97
N GLN A 578 30.22 34.10 14.09
CA GLN A 578 31.51 33.39 13.96
C GLN A 578 32.56 34.10 13.09
N GLY A 579 32.30 35.32 12.61
CA GLY A 579 33.30 36.15 11.92
C GLY A 579 33.66 35.72 10.49
N LEU A 580 33.20 34.55 10.02
CA LEU A 580 33.36 34.04 8.65
C LEU A 580 32.50 34.77 7.60
N GLY A 581 32.23 36.07 7.81
CA GLY A 581 31.53 36.97 6.88
C GLY A 581 32.37 37.40 5.66
N LYS A 582 33.15 36.48 5.09
CA LYS A 582 33.96 36.67 3.88
C LYS A 582 34.18 35.34 3.16
N TYR A 583 33.25 34.95 2.28
CA TYR A 583 33.47 34.42 0.92
C TYR A 583 32.08 34.25 0.28
N PHE A 584 31.99 34.42 -1.04
CA PHE A 584 30.78 34.86 -1.76
C PHE A 584 30.31 36.26 -1.32
N ILE A 585 29.89 37.20 -2.18
CA ILE A 585 29.66 37.16 -3.64
C ILE A 585 30.57 38.20 -4.32
N ALA A 586 31.03 37.91 -5.54
CA ALA A 586 31.54 38.92 -6.47
C ALA A 586 31.29 38.47 -7.93
N ASP A 587 30.08 38.75 -8.43
CA ASP A 587 29.79 38.63 -9.86
C ASP A 587 30.62 39.62 -10.70
N GLY A 588 30.88 39.25 -11.94
CA GLY A 588 31.78 39.99 -12.81
C GLY A 588 31.29 41.40 -13.15
N THR A 589 32.09 42.42 -12.81
CA THR A 589 32.02 43.76 -13.42
C THR A 589 33.42 44.25 -13.80
N THR A 590 33.50 45.04 -14.87
CA THR A 590 34.75 45.30 -15.62
C THR A 590 35.38 46.67 -15.33
N LEU A 591 36.62 46.84 -15.82
CA LEU A 591 37.38 48.09 -16.06
C LEU A 591 38.31 48.63 -14.95
N GLY A 592 39.62 48.57 -15.24
CA GLY A 592 40.56 49.71 -15.06
C GLY A 592 41.59 49.62 -13.93
N GLY A 593 42.88 49.72 -14.25
CA GLY A 593 43.94 49.92 -13.24
C GLY A 593 45.31 49.29 -13.54
N THR A 594 46.11 49.92 -14.38
CA THR A 594 47.48 49.56 -14.81
C THR A 594 48.52 49.20 -13.73
N THR A 595 49.22 48.07 -13.94
CA THR A 595 50.65 47.75 -13.63
C THR A 595 51.09 47.70 -12.14
N VAL A 596 52.21 47.08 -11.71
CA VAL A 596 53.40 46.41 -12.33
C VAL A 596 53.72 45.13 -11.50
N GLY A 597 54.27 44.00 -11.98
CA GLY A 597 54.55 43.55 -13.37
C GLY A 597 55.84 42.73 -13.56
N ALA A 598 55.72 41.50 -14.11
CA ALA A 598 56.73 40.71 -14.85
C ALA A 598 57.83 39.92 -14.04
N PRO A 599 58.73 39.14 -14.71
CA PRO A 599 58.54 37.73 -15.14
C PRO A 599 59.74 36.82 -14.70
N PRO A 600 60.05 35.60 -15.25
CA PRO A 600 59.37 34.65 -16.17
C PRO A 600 59.21 33.22 -15.54
N GLY A 601 58.88 32.11 -16.23
CA GLY A 601 58.25 31.87 -17.54
C GLY A 601 58.61 30.51 -18.20
N SER A 602 57.74 30.02 -19.12
CA SER A 602 57.87 28.80 -19.98
C SER A 602 57.87 27.42 -19.25
N VAL A 603 57.31 26.28 -19.71
CA VAL A 603 56.65 25.79 -20.97
C VAL A 603 55.52 24.80 -20.55
N GLY A 604 54.41 24.51 -21.28
CA GLY A 604 53.88 25.09 -22.51
C GLY A 604 53.54 24.10 -23.67
N LEU A 605 52.57 23.17 -23.54
CA LEU A 605 52.04 22.34 -24.64
C LEU A 605 50.52 22.00 -24.50
N SER A 606 49.92 21.34 -25.50
CA SER A 606 48.50 21.38 -25.85
C SER A 606 47.68 20.08 -25.63
N SER A 607 46.40 20.13 -26.01
CA SER A 607 45.45 19.02 -26.13
C SER A 607 45.85 17.95 -27.17
N GLU A 608 45.10 16.84 -27.13
CA GLU A 608 45.16 15.65 -28.01
C GLU A 608 46.24 14.62 -27.66
N ASP A 609 45.94 13.78 -26.66
CA ASP A 609 46.27 12.35 -26.70
C ASP A 609 45.11 11.56 -26.07
N LEU A 610 44.68 10.48 -26.74
CA LEU A 610 43.57 9.61 -26.35
C LEU A 610 44.02 8.15 -26.40
N SER A 611 44.28 7.51 -25.24
CA SER A 611 44.13 6.04 -25.07
C SER A 611 44.39 5.56 -23.63
N GLU A 612 43.68 4.48 -23.29
CA GLU A 612 44.02 3.39 -22.37
C GLU A 612 45.04 3.61 -21.23
N GLY A 613 44.52 3.71 -20.01
CA GLY A 613 44.85 2.73 -18.95
C GLY A 613 45.79 3.16 -17.80
N VAL A 614 45.43 2.69 -16.59
CA VAL A 614 46.26 2.65 -15.35
C VAL A 614 46.47 4.08 -14.77
N ILE A 615 46.35 4.37 -13.47
CA ILE A 615 46.65 3.56 -12.27
C ILE A 615 45.46 3.45 -11.32
N ALA A 616 45.19 2.23 -10.87
CA ALA A 616 44.50 1.97 -9.61
C ALA A 616 45.54 1.70 -8.53
N SER A 617 45.63 2.54 -7.50
CA SER A 617 46.46 2.30 -6.32
C SER A 617 45.99 3.11 -5.12
N ASN A 618 45.22 2.48 -4.24
CA ASN A 618 45.21 2.73 -2.79
C ASN A 618 44.46 1.64 -1.98
N CYS A 619 44.00 0.55 -2.60
CA CYS A 619 43.68 -0.69 -1.89
C CYS A 619 44.98 -1.35 -1.40
N LEU A 620 45.41 -0.98 -0.20
CA LEU A 620 46.58 -1.56 0.48
C LEU A 620 46.12 -2.36 1.70
N TYR A 621 45.72 -3.61 1.49
CA TYR A 621 46.09 -4.74 2.34
C TYR A 621 45.80 -6.07 1.63
N PRO A 622 46.83 -6.79 1.13
CA PRO A 622 46.67 -8.10 0.53
C PRO A 622 47.02 -9.20 1.54
N ASP A 623 46.03 -9.76 2.24
CA ASP A 623 46.27 -10.94 3.09
C ASP A 623 45.31 -12.11 2.82
N ALA A 624 45.87 -13.14 2.18
CA ALA A 624 45.17 -14.39 1.89
C ALA A 624 44.84 -15.20 3.16
N ALA A 625 45.45 -14.89 4.31
CA ALA A 625 45.08 -15.49 5.59
C ALA A 625 43.68 -15.05 6.06
N PHE A 626 43.26 -13.81 5.76
CA PHE A 626 41.93 -13.32 6.15
C PHE A 626 40.81 -14.11 5.46
N CYS A 627 41.01 -14.47 4.18
CA CYS A 627 40.12 -15.36 3.44
C CYS A 627 40.08 -16.80 4.00
N SER A 628 41.13 -17.30 4.67
CA SER A 628 41.03 -18.60 5.36
C SER A 628 40.20 -18.50 6.64
N PHE A 629 40.37 -17.45 7.44
CA PHE A 629 39.59 -17.25 8.66
C PHE A 629 38.10 -17.07 8.38
N TYR A 630 37.76 -16.30 7.33
CA TYR A 630 36.37 -16.20 6.86
C TYR A 630 35.84 -17.51 6.25
N ARG A 631 36.66 -18.31 5.57
CA ARG A 631 36.20 -19.59 5.00
C ARG A 631 35.87 -20.64 6.05
N ASP A 632 36.59 -20.65 7.18
CA ASP A 632 36.32 -21.58 8.28
C ASP A 632 35.18 -21.09 9.20
N ILE A 633 34.85 -19.78 9.19
CA ILE A 633 33.66 -19.23 9.86
C ILE A 633 32.39 -19.40 9.00
N TYR A 634 32.50 -19.28 7.67
CA TYR A 634 31.37 -19.44 6.72
C TYR A 634 31.22 -20.87 6.15
N LEU A 635 31.84 -21.88 6.79
CA LEU A 635 31.60 -23.31 6.50
C LEU A 635 31.20 -24.11 7.75
N LEU A 636 30.30 -23.53 8.56
CA LEU A 636 29.33 -24.29 9.34
C LEU A 636 27.92 -24.02 8.77
N PRO A 637 26.99 -25.00 8.87
CA PRO A 637 26.32 -25.48 7.65
C PRO A 637 25.11 -24.67 7.18
N GLU A 638 24.45 -25.19 6.14
CA GLU A 638 23.08 -24.86 5.69
C GLU A 638 22.01 -25.23 6.76
N ALA A 639 22.29 -25.00 8.05
CA ALA A 639 21.54 -25.51 9.19
C ALA A 639 21.73 -24.64 10.46
N ALA A 640 21.62 -23.31 10.35
CA ALA A 640 21.65 -22.41 11.52
C ALA A 640 20.79 -21.13 11.46
N MET A 641 20.25 -20.71 10.30
CA MET A 641 19.02 -19.89 10.29
C MET A 641 17.80 -20.80 10.13
N ALA A 642 17.61 -21.63 11.16
CA ALA A 642 16.30 -22.22 11.37
C ALA A 642 15.32 -21.07 11.66
N LEU A 643 14.23 -20.97 10.90
CA LEU A 643 12.97 -20.65 11.56
C LEU A 643 12.91 -21.60 12.77
N LYS A 644 12.65 -21.07 13.97
CA LYS A 644 12.28 -21.90 15.12
C LYS A 644 11.34 -22.97 14.60
N SER A 645 11.69 -24.25 14.75
CA SER A 645 10.83 -25.28 14.21
C SER A 645 9.46 -25.14 14.87
N PRO A 646 8.35 -25.61 14.27
CA PRO A 646 7.04 -25.47 14.90
C PRO A 646 6.85 -26.27 16.22
N LEU A 647 7.96 -26.78 16.78
CA LEU A 647 8.09 -27.38 18.10
C LEU A 647 8.77 -26.44 19.12
N ASP A 648 9.56 -25.45 18.67
CA ASP A 648 10.41 -24.53 19.46
C ASP A 648 9.71 -23.21 19.87
N GLU A 649 8.43 -23.07 19.52
CA GLU A 649 7.58 -21.94 19.92
C GLU A 649 7.15 -22.12 21.38
N PRO A 650 7.19 -21.04 22.20
CA PRO A 650 7.04 -21.19 23.64
C PRO A 650 5.60 -21.54 24.02
N VAL A 651 5.44 -22.51 24.92
CA VAL A 651 4.14 -22.93 25.45
C VAL A 651 3.65 -21.88 26.44
N ILE A 652 2.55 -21.19 26.08
CA ILE A 652 1.88 -20.20 26.96
C ILE A 652 0.83 -20.84 27.87
N SER A 653 0.30 -22.02 27.51
CA SER A 653 -0.65 -22.75 28.36
C SER A 653 -0.73 -24.24 28.02
N GLY A 654 -0.97 -25.08 29.02
CA GLY A 654 -0.90 -26.55 28.91
C GLY A 654 0.47 -27.10 29.35
N PRO A 655 0.82 -28.34 28.99
CA PRO A 655 -0.01 -29.31 28.25
C PRO A 655 -1.23 -29.78 29.03
N PHE A 656 -2.40 -29.72 28.41
CA PHE A 656 -3.64 -30.30 28.93
C PHE A 656 -3.79 -31.73 28.39
N SER A 657 -3.83 -32.70 29.30
CA SER A 657 -4.14 -34.10 28.98
C SER A 657 -5.66 -34.29 28.95
N LEU A 658 -6.21 -34.59 27.78
CA LEU A 658 -7.64 -34.69 27.52
C LEU A 658 -8.02 -36.10 27.02
N TYR A 659 -9.30 -36.46 27.20
CA TYR A 659 -9.93 -37.72 26.79
C TYR A 659 -9.11 -38.94 27.25
N GLU A 660 -8.99 -39.07 28.57
CA GLU A 660 -8.21 -40.10 29.28
C GLU A 660 -6.69 -40.10 28.94
N GLY A 661 -6.20 -39.05 28.28
CA GLY A 661 -4.80 -38.92 27.83
C GLY A 661 -4.57 -39.33 26.37
N SER A 662 -5.63 -39.58 25.60
CA SER A 662 -5.55 -39.85 24.16
C SER A 662 -5.17 -38.64 23.32
N PHE A 663 -5.43 -37.43 23.85
CA PHE A 663 -5.23 -36.16 23.15
C PHE A 663 -4.57 -35.16 24.10
N ILE A 664 -3.42 -34.62 23.71
CA ILE A 664 -2.71 -33.57 24.45
C ILE A 664 -2.87 -32.25 23.70
N LEU A 665 -3.24 -31.20 24.43
CA LEU A 665 -3.47 -29.85 23.91
C LEU A 665 -2.50 -28.86 24.57
N GLU A 666 -1.67 -28.19 23.78
CA GLU A 666 -0.82 -27.08 24.20
C GLU A 666 -1.19 -25.83 23.41
N PHE A 667 -1.19 -24.67 24.07
CA PHE A 667 -1.28 -23.37 23.42
C PHE A 667 0.12 -22.76 23.37
N LEU A 668 0.52 -22.31 22.19
CA LEU A 668 1.83 -21.69 21.93
C LEU A 668 1.65 -20.18 21.73
N GLU A 669 2.72 -19.42 21.92
CA GLU A 669 2.76 -18.02 21.51
C GLU A 669 2.80 -17.95 19.97
N PRO A 670 1.82 -17.31 19.30
CA PRO A 670 1.83 -17.18 17.85
C PRO A 670 2.98 -16.27 17.41
N HIS A 671 3.84 -16.75 16.51
CA HIS A 671 4.83 -15.88 15.87
C HIS A 671 4.11 -14.74 15.11
N PRO A 672 4.56 -13.47 15.22
CA PRO A 672 3.85 -12.32 14.62
C PRO A 672 3.58 -12.43 13.11
N SER A 673 4.37 -13.22 12.38
CA SER A 673 4.18 -13.46 10.94
C SER A 673 3.08 -14.48 10.58
N ARG A 674 2.21 -14.89 11.51
CA ARG A 674 1.11 -15.85 11.26
C ARG A 674 -0.31 -15.27 11.32
N ASP A 675 -0.48 -14.00 11.71
CA ASP A 675 -1.81 -13.34 11.82
C ASP A 675 -2.83 -14.16 12.67
N ALA A 676 -2.34 -14.78 13.76
CA ALA A 676 -3.03 -15.89 14.41
C ALA A 676 -3.61 -15.51 15.79
N THR A 677 -4.95 -15.57 15.93
CA THR A 677 -5.66 -15.34 17.22
C THR A 677 -5.35 -16.40 18.28
N VAL A 678 -4.90 -17.57 17.83
CA VAL A 678 -4.52 -18.70 18.68
C VAL A 678 -3.55 -19.59 17.91
N LEU A 679 -2.54 -20.12 18.58
CA LEU A 679 -1.68 -21.18 18.05
C LEU A 679 -1.76 -22.39 18.98
N ILE A 680 -2.09 -23.55 18.40
CA ILE A 680 -2.39 -24.80 19.11
C ILE A 680 -1.44 -25.88 18.62
N ARG A 681 -0.79 -26.60 19.55
CA ARG A 681 -0.13 -27.87 19.27
C ARG A 681 -0.99 -29.00 19.85
N ALA A 682 -1.55 -29.81 18.95
CA ALA A 682 -2.45 -30.89 19.25
C ALA A 682 -1.76 -32.24 18.98
N THR A 683 -1.72 -33.15 19.97
CA THR A 683 -1.06 -34.45 19.83
C THR A 683 -2.03 -35.60 20.12
N TYR A 684 -2.27 -36.48 19.13
CA TYR A 684 -2.99 -37.73 19.33
C TYR A 684 -2.02 -38.86 19.67
N LYS A 685 -2.33 -39.64 20.72
CA LYS A 685 -1.52 -40.80 21.14
C LYS A 685 -1.85 -42.04 20.30
N HIS A 686 -0.93 -42.45 19.44
CA HIS A 686 -1.19 -43.45 18.39
C HIS A 686 -1.55 -44.83 18.95
N ASP A 687 -0.95 -45.25 20.06
CA ASP A 687 -1.26 -46.49 20.78
C ASP A 687 -2.57 -46.43 21.58
N HIS A 688 -3.20 -45.26 21.75
CA HIS A 688 -4.36 -45.14 22.62
C HIS A 688 -5.62 -45.76 22.01
N PRO A 689 -6.40 -46.59 22.74
CA PRO A 689 -7.59 -47.26 22.22
C PRO A 689 -8.68 -46.34 21.66
N LEU A 690 -8.71 -45.06 22.08
CA LEU A 690 -9.60 -44.06 21.51
C LEU A 690 -9.13 -43.62 20.11
N CYS A 691 -7.83 -43.42 19.88
CA CYS A 691 -7.28 -42.95 18.60
C CYS A 691 -7.45 -44.00 17.49
N LYS A 692 -7.44 -45.29 17.86
CA LYS A 692 -7.81 -46.41 16.97
C LYS A 692 -9.27 -46.39 16.47
N GLN A 693 -10.12 -45.48 16.97
CA GLN A 693 -11.51 -45.32 16.50
C GLN A 693 -11.65 -44.32 15.33
N GLY A 694 -10.59 -43.57 15.01
CA GLY A 694 -10.58 -42.60 13.91
C GLY A 694 -11.68 -41.55 14.06
N LYS A 695 -12.65 -41.54 13.13
CA LYS A 695 -13.84 -40.66 13.19
C LYS A 695 -14.78 -40.92 14.38
N GLY A 696 -14.57 -42.01 15.12
CA GLY A 696 -15.24 -42.28 16.40
C GLY A 696 -14.54 -41.69 17.63
N HIS A 697 -13.36 -41.06 17.46
CA HIS A 697 -12.61 -40.48 18.57
C HIS A 697 -13.42 -39.36 19.26
N PRO A 698 -13.51 -39.31 20.60
CA PRO A 698 -14.40 -38.37 21.30
C PRO A 698 -14.10 -36.87 21.11
N GLN A 699 -12.88 -36.50 20.70
CA GLN A 699 -12.52 -35.12 20.37
C GLN A 699 -12.92 -34.75 18.93
N ALA A 700 -13.04 -35.73 18.02
CA ALA A 700 -13.20 -35.47 16.59
C ALA A 700 -14.48 -34.65 16.35
N PRO A 701 -14.36 -33.37 15.92
CA PRO A 701 -15.52 -32.49 15.89
C PRO A 701 -16.52 -32.95 14.83
N PRO A 702 -17.84 -32.76 15.05
CA PRO A 702 -18.82 -32.84 13.98
C PRO A 702 -18.40 -31.96 12.80
N LEU A 703 -18.81 -32.31 11.58
CA LEU A 703 -18.53 -31.46 10.42
C LEU A 703 -19.09 -30.06 10.67
N HIS A 704 -18.26 -29.02 10.58
CA HIS A 704 -18.59 -27.64 10.92
C HIS A 704 -17.91 -26.68 9.95
N LEU A 705 -18.25 -25.39 10.05
CA LEU A 705 -17.56 -24.30 9.34
C LEU A 705 -17.50 -23.06 10.23
N HIS A 706 -16.59 -22.15 9.89
CA HIS A 706 -16.49 -20.81 10.47
C HIS A 706 -16.94 -19.78 9.43
N PHE A 707 -17.60 -18.71 9.86
CA PHE A 707 -18.04 -17.65 8.95
C PHE A 707 -16.98 -16.56 8.72
N ASN A 708 -16.09 -16.35 9.69
CA ASN A 708 -15.24 -15.15 9.77
C ASN A 708 -13.74 -15.43 9.62
N GLN A 709 -13.23 -16.58 10.09
CA GLN A 709 -11.79 -16.92 10.06
C GLN A 709 -11.50 -18.18 9.23
N SER A 710 -10.30 -18.23 8.66
CA SER A 710 -9.67 -19.48 8.21
C SER A 710 -9.17 -20.27 9.42
N GLU A 711 -9.31 -21.60 9.41
CA GLU A 711 -8.55 -22.49 10.29
C GLU A 711 -7.46 -23.18 9.46
N THR A 712 -6.19 -22.97 9.83
CA THR A 712 -5.03 -23.50 9.11
C THR A 712 -4.31 -24.51 9.99
N PHE A 713 -3.85 -25.60 9.40
CA PHE A 713 -3.13 -26.64 10.13
C PHE A 713 -1.89 -27.14 9.40
N GLN A 714 -0.92 -27.66 10.14
CA GLN A 714 0.29 -28.29 9.61
C GLN A 714 0.60 -29.54 10.42
N VAL A 715 0.80 -30.68 9.75
CA VAL A 715 1.23 -31.91 10.43
C VAL A 715 2.74 -31.84 10.68
N LEU A 716 3.13 -32.00 11.94
CA LEU A 716 4.54 -31.98 12.37
C LEU A 716 5.11 -33.39 12.55
N GLN A 717 4.25 -34.37 12.84
CA GLN A 717 4.59 -35.79 13.05
C GLN A 717 3.34 -36.65 12.84
N GLY A 718 3.47 -37.90 12.39
CA GLY A 718 2.35 -38.83 12.19
C GLY A 718 1.40 -38.44 11.06
N GLN A 719 0.10 -38.74 11.21
CA GLN A 719 -0.91 -38.61 10.16
C GLN A 719 -2.29 -38.19 10.71
N VAL A 720 -2.88 -37.12 10.15
CA VAL A 720 -4.24 -36.67 10.49
C VAL A 720 -5.17 -36.82 9.30
N ALA A 721 -6.40 -37.27 9.53
CA ALA A 721 -7.43 -37.38 8.50
C ALA A 721 -8.42 -36.22 8.65
N THR A 722 -8.46 -35.30 7.68
CA THR A 722 -9.52 -34.29 7.63
C THR A 722 -10.63 -34.71 6.68
N VAL A 723 -11.83 -34.19 6.93
CA VAL A 723 -12.87 -34.05 5.91
C VAL A 723 -12.86 -32.59 5.50
N GLU A 724 -13.01 -32.31 4.20
CA GLU A 724 -13.12 -30.94 3.70
C GLU A 724 -14.18 -30.85 2.58
N GLY A 725 -14.91 -29.74 2.55
CA GLY A 725 -15.88 -29.41 1.51
C GLY A 725 -17.17 -30.22 1.56
N TRP A 726 -18.02 -30.00 0.55
CA TRP A 726 -19.37 -30.57 0.48
C TRP A 726 -19.43 -32.02 -0.04
N SER A 727 -18.29 -32.58 -0.46
CA SER A 727 -18.18 -33.97 -0.92
C SER A 727 -18.15 -34.98 0.22
N VAL A 728 -17.80 -34.55 1.44
CA VAL A 728 -17.48 -35.40 2.60
C VAL A 728 -16.33 -36.39 2.29
N ALA A 729 -15.49 -36.07 1.29
CA ALA A 729 -14.25 -36.79 1.01
C ALA A 729 -13.31 -36.68 2.21
N THR A 730 -12.49 -37.71 2.43
CA THR A 730 -11.55 -37.74 3.56
C THR A 730 -10.14 -37.80 3.01
N THR A 731 -9.34 -36.80 3.34
CA THR A 731 -7.94 -36.67 2.93
C THR A 731 -7.06 -36.92 4.14
N VAL A 732 -5.96 -37.65 3.95
CA VAL A 732 -4.95 -37.87 5.00
C VAL A 732 -3.77 -36.95 4.71
N TYR A 733 -3.41 -36.15 5.70
CA TYR A 733 -2.29 -35.22 5.66
C TYR A 733 -1.14 -35.73 6.52
N THR A 734 0.07 -35.43 6.07
CA THR A 734 1.36 -35.84 6.61
C THR A 734 2.30 -34.63 6.70
N ARG A 735 3.51 -34.81 7.23
CA ARG A 735 4.53 -33.74 7.27
C ARG A 735 4.90 -33.22 5.87
N GLU A 736 4.78 -34.04 4.83
CA GLU A 736 5.20 -33.70 3.46
C GLU A 736 4.23 -32.73 2.76
N ASP A 737 2.97 -32.66 3.22
CA ASP A 737 1.92 -31.84 2.62
C ASP A 737 2.00 -30.34 3.02
N GLY A 738 2.80 -30.00 4.02
CA GLY A 738 3.00 -28.61 4.47
C GLY A 738 1.83 -28.02 5.28
N PRO A 739 1.72 -26.68 5.36
CA PRO A 739 0.60 -25.99 5.97
C PRO A 739 -0.60 -25.93 5.01
N HIS A 740 -1.79 -26.30 5.49
CA HIS A 740 -3.04 -26.34 4.72
C HIS A 740 -4.09 -25.41 5.33
N GLU A 741 -4.58 -24.46 4.54
CA GLU A 741 -5.59 -23.46 4.95
C GLU A 741 -7.01 -23.94 4.62
N ILE A 742 -7.88 -23.99 5.63
CA ILE A 742 -9.32 -24.18 5.46
C ILE A 742 -10.02 -22.84 5.58
N LYS A 743 -10.45 -22.29 4.44
CA LYS A 743 -11.04 -20.93 4.34
C LYS A 743 -12.43 -20.82 4.99
N PRO A 744 -12.89 -19.59 5.33
CA PRO A 744 -14.26 -19.35 5.77
C PRO A 744 -15.30 -20.00 4.85
N TRP A 745 -16.43 -20.41 5.43
CA TRP A 745 -17.54 -21.10 4.76
C TRP A 745 -17.25 -22.51 4.21
N VAL A 746 -16.02 -23.02 4.31
CA VAL A 746 -15.66 -24.40 3.92
C VAL A 746 -15.99 -25.38 5.06
N PRO A 747 -16.85 -26.40 4.86
CA PRO A 747 -17.10 -27.43 5.86
C PRO A 747 -15.89 -28.32 6.09
N HIS A 748 -15.57 -28.63 7.36
CA HIS A 748 -14.45 -29.49 7.70
C HIS A 748 -14.59 -30.22 9.04
N SER A 749 -13.73 -31.21 9.28
CA SER A 749 -13.48 -31.81 10.60
C SER A 749 -12.13 -32.55 10.66
N PHE A 750 -11.56 -32.67 11.86
CA PHE A 750 -10.30 -33.38 12.13
C PHE A 750 -10.55 -34.74 12.78
N ASN A 751 -9.73 -35.73 12.44
CA ASN A 751 -9.84 -37.09 12.94
C ASN A 751 -8.43 -37.72 13.04
N PRO A 752 -8.10 -38.48 14.09
CA PRO A 752 -6.88 -39.29 14.09
C PRO A 752 -6.94 -40.39 13.02
N VAL A 753 -5.78 -40.79 12.48
CA VAL A 753 -5.69 -41.98 11.62
C VAL A 753 -5.49 -43.22 12.52
N PRO A 754 -6.38 -44.24 12.46
CA PRO A 754 -6.27 -45.43 13.31
C PRO A 754 -4.92 -46.16 13.17
N ASP A 755 -4.45 -46.29 11.93
CA ASP A 755 -3.24 -47.02 11.58
C ASP A 755 -1.99 -46.11 11.52
N SER A 756 -2.05 -44.92 12.13
CA SER A 756 -0.88 -44.03 12.24
C SER A 756 0.29 -44.76 12.94
N PRO A 757 1.50 -44.76 12.37
CA PRO A 757 2.64 -45.53 12.87
C PRO A 757 3.33 -44.89 14.08
N GLU A 758 3.00 -43.63 14.41
CA GLU A 758 3.59 -42.85 15.49
C GLU A 758 2.60 -41.79 16.02
N ASP A 759 2.91 -41.22 17.18
CA ASP A 759 2.14 -40.12 17.77
C ASP A 759 1.98 -38.98 16.76
N THR A 760 0.74 -38.54 16.55
CA THR A 760 0.43 -37.54 15.52
C THR A 760 0.36 -36.16 16.14
N VAL A 761 1.31 -35.30 15.77
CA VAL A 761 1.44 -33.92 16.23
C VAL A 761 1.00 -32.99 15.10
N VAL A 762 0.02 -32.14 15.37
CA VAL A 762 -0.53 -31.16 14.42
C VAL A 762 -0.47 -29.78 15.06
N LEU A 763 0.04 -28.80 14.31
CA LEU A 763 -0.09 -27.38 14.62
C LEU A 763 -1.39 -26.87 14.00
N VAL A 764 -2.18 -26.09 14.73
CA VAL A 764 -3.45 -25.51 14.25
C VAL A 764 -3.56 -24.06 14.69
N TRP A 765 -4.02 -23.16 13.82
CA TRP A 765 -4.24 -21.74 14.13
C TRP A 765 -5.41 -21.15 13.35
N ALA A 766 -6.00 -20.10 13.92
CA ALA A 766 -7.08 -19.33 13.30
C ALA A 766 -6.61 -17.92 12.94
N HIS A 767 -6.94 -17.45 11.73
CA HIS A 767 -6.54 -16.15 11.18
C HIS A 767 -7.64 -15.58 10.25
N PRO A 768 -7.68 -14.27 9.96
CA PRO A 768 -6.87 -13.17 10.55
C PRO A 768 -7.30 -12.85 12.00
N ASP A 769 -6.62 -11.89 12.64
CA ASP A 769 -6.92 -11.48 14.04
C ASP A 769 -7.94 -10.34 14.23
N ASP A 770 -8.44 -9.75 13.14
CA ASP A 770 -9.31 -8.55 13.11
C ASP A 770 -10.83 -8.84 13.09
N VAL A 771 -11.25 -10.06 13.47
CA VAL A 771 -12.63 -10.54 13.33
C VAL A 771 -13.53 -10.38 14.57
N ASP A 772 -14.80 -10.01 14.33
CA ASP A 772 -15.89 -10.18 15.29
C ASP A 772 -16.13 -11.68 15.61
N GLU A 773 -16.44 -12.01 16.86
CA GLU A 773 -16.63 -13.40 17.34
C GLU A 773 -15.43 -14.34 17.00
N MET A 774 -14.20 -13.89 17.30
CA MET A 774 -12.94 -14.61 17.08
C MET A 774 -12.80 -15.95 17.83
N MET A 775 -12.04 -16.88 17.23
CA MET A 775 -11.55 -18.12 17.83
C MET A 775 -10.24 -17.89 18.59
N ASP A 776 -10.35 -17.39 19.83
CA ASP A 776 -9.20 -17.17 20.71
C ASP A 776 -8.82 -18.42 21.56
N ARG A 777 -7.70 -18.32 22.28
CA ARG A 777 -7.28 -19.32 23.28
C ARG A 777 -8.36 -19.62 24.32
N VAL A 778 -9.14 -18.63 24.75
CA VAL A 778 -10.12 -18.76 25.83
C VAL A 778 -11.32 -19.59 25.37
N PHE A 779 -11.78 -19.40 24.13
CA PHE A 779 -12.79 -20.21 23.44
C PHE A 779 -12.35 -21.67 23.35
N PHE A 780 -11.19 -21.94 22.74
CA PHE A 780 -10.70 -23.32 22.57
C PHE A 780 -10.45 -24.02 23.91
N THR A 781 -9.90 -23.31 24.91
CA THR A 781 -9.72 -23.85 26.27
C THR A 781 -11.07 -24.24 26.87
N ASN A 782 -12.07 -23.35 26.84
CA ASN A 782 -13.39 -23.62 27.41
C ASN A 782 -14.13 -24.75 26.69
N LEU A 783 -14.07 -24.80 25.35
CA LEU A 783 -14.78 -25.81 24.57
C LEU A 783 -14.15 -27.20 24.74
N LEU A 784 -12.84 -27.32 24.50
CA LEU A 784 -12.16 -28.62 24.48
C LEU A 784 -12.05 -29.25 25.88
N MET A 785 -11.77 -28.45 26.92
CA MET A 785 -11.77 -28.97 28.30
C MET A 785 -13.17 -29.37 28.76
N TYR A 786 -14.22 -28.63 28.40
CA TYR A 786 -15.59 -28.98 28.78
C TYR A 786 -16.05 -30.29 28.13
N VAL A 787 -15.80 -30.49 26.83
CA VAL A 787 -16.18 -31.74 26.14
C VAL A 787 -15.38 -32.95 26.66
N SER A 788 -14.10 -32.76 27.01
CA SER A 788 -13.29 -33.78 27.70
C SER A 788 -13.86 -34.14 29.08
N ASP A 789 -14.18 -33.14 29.92
CA ASP A 789 -14.75 -33.37 31.24
C ASP A 789 -16.17 -33.97 31.20
N VAL A 790 -16.93 -33.74 30.11
CA VAL A 790 -18.19 -34.44 29.82
C VAL A 790 -17.93 -35.92 29.46
N HIS A 791 -16.98 -36.20 28.57
CA HIS A 791 -16.63 -37.57 28.16
C HIS A 791 -16.17 -38.42 29.35
N GLU A 792 -15.29 -37.85 30.18
CA GLU A 792 -14.75 -38.46 31.40
C GLU A 792 -15.75 -38.43 32.58
N LYS A 793 -16.98 -37.96 32.36
CA LYS A 793 -18.10 -37.93 33.34
C LYS A 793 -17.82 -37.10 34.59
N LYS A 794 -16.85 -36.19 34.54
CA LYS A 794 -16.53 -35.22 35.60
C LYS A 794 -17.57 -34.10 35.70
N VAL A 795 -18.28 -33.81 34.60
CA VAL A 795 -19.44 -32.90 34.55
C VAL A 795 -20.54 -33.50 33.67
N SER A 796 -21.79 -33.04 33.83
CA SER A 796 -22.89 -33.42 32.95
C SER A 796 -22.94 -32.54 31.69
N LEU A 797 -23.34 -33.15 30.57
CA LEU A 797 -23.58 -32.45 29.31
C LEU A 797 -24.77 -31.49 29.45
N ASN A 798 -24.52 -30.20 29.21
CA ASN A 798 -25.53 -29.16 29.11
C ASN A 798 -25.55 -28.63 27.66
N PRO A 799 -26.60 -28.93 26.87
CA PRO A 799 -26.65 -28.51 25.46
C PRO A 799 -26.67 -26.99 25.31
N PHE A 800 -27.27 -26.25 26.26
CA PHE A 800 -27.27 -24.79 26.23
C PHE A 800 -25.86 -24.21 26.44
N GLN A 801 -24.99 -24.90 27.19
CA GLN A 801 -23.60 -24.46 27.38
C GLN A 801 -22.79 -24.65 26.09
N ILE A 802 -22.87 -25.81 25.42
CA ILE A 802 -22.13 -26.04 24.18
C ILE A 802 -22.61 -25.08 23.07
N MET A 803 -23.93 -24.95 22.87
CA MET A 803 -24.45 -24.02 21.85
C MET A 803 -24.08 -22.57 22.14
N LEU A 804 -24.02 -22.17 23.42
CA LEU A 804 -23.57 -20.82 23.82
C LEU A 804 -22.08 -20.60 23.57
N THR A 805 -21.22 -21.55 23.93
CA THR A 805 -19.76 -21.44 23.71
C THR A 805 -19.44 -21.45 22.21
N GLN A 806 -20.06 -22.33 21.41
CA GLN A 806 -19.84 -22.40 19.95
C GLN A 806 -20.45 -21.23 19.16
N HIS A 807 -21.48 -20.54 19.66
CA HIS A 807 -22.03 -19.38 18.95
C HIS A 807 -21.08 -18.19 18.98
N VAL A 808 -20.31 -18.00 20.06
CA VAL A 808 -19.48 -16.80 20.26
C VAL A 808 -18.18 -16.83 19.46
N SER A 809 -18.02 -17.84 18.59
CA SER A 809 -16.87 -18.07 17.72
C SER A 809 -17.25 -18.13 16.23
N ALA A 810 -18.40 -17.57 15.83
CA ALA A 810 -18.93 -17.61 14.46
C ALA A 810 -18.94 -19.03 13.80
N THR A 811 -19.11 -20.09 14.60
CA THR A 811 -18.93 -21.49 14.18
C THR A 811 -20.26 -22.23 14.07
N ALA A 812 -20.55 -22.85 12.93
CA ALA A 812 -21.82 -23.56 12.68
C ALA A 812 -21.61 -25.04 12.31
N MET A 813 -22.37 -25.94 12.95
CA MET A 813 -22.38 -27.37 12.62
C MET A 813 -23.21 -27.70 11.37
N ILE A 814 -22.78 -28.72 10.62
CA ILE A 814 -23.47 -29.27 9.45
C ILE A 814 -24.23 -30.54 9.83
N TRP A 815 -25.56 -30.47 9.94
CA TRP A 815 -26.37 -31.63 10.34
C TRP A 815 -26.70 -32.59 9.18
N PHE A 816 -26.74 -32.07 7.94
CA PHE A 816 -27.17 -32.84 6.77
C PHE A 816 -26.18 -32.70 5.60
N PRO A 817 -24.90 -33.08 5.76
CA PRO A 817 -23.83 -32.70 4.82
C PRO A 817 -24.09 -33.15 3.38
N THR A 818 -24.55 -34.39 3.19
CA THR A 818 -24.86 -34.99 1.88
C THR A 818 -26.16 -34.48 1.25
N ALA A 819 -26.96 -33.67 1.94
CA ALA A 819 -28.30 -33.26 1.50
C ALA A 819 -28.30 -32.10 0.47
N THR A 820 -27.48 -32.23 -0.58
CA THR A 820 -27.72 -31.71 -1.94
C THR A 820 -28.63 -30.48 -2.02
N TRP A 821 -29.91 -30.79 -2.29
CA TRP A 821 -31.07 -29.92 -2.49
C TRP A 821 -31.39 -28.90 -1.37
N LEU A 822 -30.87 -29.04 -0.15
CA LEU A 822 -31.09 -28.07 0.94
C LEU A 822 -30.26 -26.78 0.78
N GLY A 823 -29.21 -26.78 -0.04
CA GLY A 823 -28.32 -25.62 -0.20
C GLY A 823 -27.84 -25.05 1.14
N PRO A 824 -27.90 -23.71 1.35
CA PRO A 824 -27.54 -23.06 2.62
C PRO A 824 -28.24 -23.57 3.88
N LEU A 825 -29.41 -24.20 3.77
CA LEU A 825 -30.19 -24.65 4.94
C LEU A 825 -29.46 -25.72 5.76
N ARG A 826 -28.48 -26.43 5.18
CA ARG A 826 -27.66 -27.46 5.87
C ARG A 826 -26.86 -26.91 7.06
N TRP A 827 -26.50 -25.62 7.04
CA TRP A 827 -25.80 -24.91 8.12
C TRP A 827 -26.65 -23.79 8.73
N TRP A 828 -27.48 -23.10 7.93
CA TRP A 828 -28.30 -21.99 8.41
C TRP A 828 -29.35 -22.44 9.43
N VAL A 829 -29.98 -23.62 9.26
CA VAL A 829 -30.95 -24.13 10.23
C VAL A 829 -30.27 -24.52 11.56
N PRO A 830 -29.17 -25.33 11.57
CA PRO A 830 -28.38 -25.55 12.77
C PRO A 830 -27.93 -24.26 13.47
N TRP A 831 -27.41 -23.28 12.72
CA TRP A 831 -27.00 -21.98 13.27
C TRP A 831 -28.14 -21.22 13.95
N LYS A 832 -29.35 -21.21 13.38
CA LYS A 832 -30.52 -20.59 14.04
C LYS A 832 -31.00 -21.37 15.28
N VAL A 833 -30.84 -22.69 15.32
CA VAL A 833 -31.08 -23.49 16.54
C VAL A 833 -30.02 -23.18 17.60
N GLN A 834 -28.74 -23.14 17.21
CA GLN A 834 -27.61 -22.79 18.08
C GLN A 834 -27.78 -21.39 18.68
N ALA A 835 -28.20 -20.40 17.89
CA ALA A 835 -28.55 -19.04 18.36
C ALA A 835 -29.69 -19.03 19.38
N LEU A 836 -30.75 -19.80 19.15
CA LEU A 836 -31.88 -19.93 20.08
C LEU A 836 -31.44 -20.55 21.41
N PHE A 837 -30.60 -21.60 21.36
CA PHE A 837 -30.07 -22.25 22.56
C PHE A 837 -29.02 -21.38 23.28
N ALA A 838 -28.20 -20.63 22.56
CA ALA A 838 -27.27 -19.65 23.14
C ALA A 838 -28.03 -18.54 23.88
N ALA A 839 -29.09 -17.99 23.28
CA ALA A 839 -29.95 -16.99 23.92
C ALA A 839 -30.65 -17.57 25.17
N ALA A 840 -31.21 -18.79 25.08
CA ALA A 840 -31.80 -19.47 26.23
C ALA A 840 -30.78 -19.73 27.34
N GLY A 841 -29.54 -20.10 27.00
CA GLY A 841 -28.41 -20.27 27.91
C GLY A 841 -28.09 -18.99 28.67
N ARG A 842 -27.96 -17.86 27.97
CA ARG A 842 -27.75 -16.53 28.59
C ARG A 842 -28.91 -16.15 29.53
N LEU A 843 -30.16 -16.45 29.15
CA LEU A 843 -31.35 -16.17 29.99
C LEU A 843 -31.39 -16.98 31.30
N ILE A 844 -30.84 -18.21 31.32
CA ILE A 844 -30.71 -19.02 32.55
C ILE A 844 -29.36 -18.78 33.28
N GLY A 845 -28.61 -17.73 32.91
CA GLY A 845 -27.39 -17.30 33.59
C GLY A 845 -26.11 -18.04 33.19
N LEU A 846 -26.11 -18.83 32.11
CA LEU A 846 -24.88 -19.38 31.55
C LEU A 846 -24.05 -18.30 30.86
N THR A 847 -22.74 -18.51 30.83
CA THR A 847 -21.77 -17.65 30.14
C THR A 847 -20.91 -18.51 29.20
N PRO A 848 -20.41 -17.98 28.06
CA PRO A 848 -19.61 -18.76 27.12
C PRO A 848 -18.30 -19.29 27.74
N MET A 849 -17.73 -18.50 28.65
CA MET A 849 -16.57 -18.83 29.49
C MET A 849 -17.06 -19.42 30.82
N MET A 850 -16.44 -20.49 31.27
CA MET A 850 -16.75 -21.20 32.51
C MET A 850 -15.60 -21.03 33.50
N LYS A 851 -15.91 -20.60 34.73
CA LYS A 851 -14.95 -20.42 35.84
C LYS A 851 -14.08 -21.65 36.20
N ARG A 852 -14.36 -22.81 35.60
CA ARG A 852 -13.60 -24.06 35.75
C ARG A 852 -12.41 -24.16 34.80
N TYR A 853 -12.39 -23.39 33.70
CA TYR A 853 -11.41 -23.47 32.60
C TYR A 853 -10.85 -22.10 32.18
N THR A 854 -11.01 -21.07 33.02
CA THR A 854 -10.49 -19.71 32.82
C THR A 854 -10.04 -19.19 34.17
N SER A 855 -8.89 -18.51 34.22
CA SER A 855 -8.31 -18.04 35.49
C SER A 855 -9.18 -16.98 36.15
N GLU A 856 -9.05 -16.78 37.47
CA GLU A 856 -9.82 -15.72 38.14
C GLU A 856 -9.44 -14.31 37.64
N GLU A 857 -8.20 -14.13 37.16
CA GLU A 857 -7.70 -12.87 36.60
C GLU A 857 -8.28 -12.62 35.20
N GLU A 858 -8.17 -13.59 34.28
CA GLU A 858 -8.78 -13.56 32.95
C GLU A 858 -10.30 -13.34 33.05
N PHE A 859 -10.97 -14.08 33.94
CA PHE A 859 -12.41 -13.99 34.13
C PHE A 859 -12.82 -12.64 34.72
N ALA A 860 -12.03 -12.05 35.63
CA ALA A 860 -12.29 -10.72 36.19
C ALA A 860 -12.00 -9.58 35.21
N GLU A 861 -11.00 -9.74 34.33
CA GLU A 861 -10.67 -8.79 33.28
C GLU A 861 -11.77 -8.75 32.21
N ILE A 862 -12.11 -9.89 31.62
CA ILE A 862 -13.14 -9.98 30.56
C ILE A 862 -14.54 -9.62 31.12
N GLN A 863 -14.80 -9.78 32.42
CA GLN A 863 -16.03 -9.26 33.06
C GLN A 863 -16.08 -7.73 33.22
N LYS A 864 -14.94 -7.00 33.19
CA LYS A 864 -14.95 -5.53 33.10
C LYS A 864 -15.34 -5.10 31.69
N THR A 865 -14.71 -5.68 30.67
CA THR A 865 -14.90 -5.35 29.25
C THR A 865 -16.34 -5.57 28.76
N LYS A 866 -17.11 -6.45 29.41
CA LYS A 866 -18.51 -6.77 29.07
C LYS A 866 -19.54 -6.15 30.04
N ARG A 867 -19.15 -5.10 30.77
CA ARG A 867 -20.05 -4.22 31.56
C ARG A 867 -20.09 -2.76 31.09
N THR A 868 -19.27 -2.44 30.10
CA THR A 868 -19.27 -1.21 29.30
C THR A 868 -19.89 -1.49 27.94
#